data_AF-A0A2S7NXD7-F1
#
_entry.id   AF-A0A2S7NXD7-F1
#
_cell.length_a   1.000
_cell.length_b   1.000
_cell.length_c   1.000
_cell.angle_alpha   90.00
_cell.angle_beta   90.00
_cell.angle_gamma   90.00
#
_symmetry.space_group_name_H-M   'P 1'
#
loop_
_entity.id
_entity.type
_entity.pdbx_description
1 polymer ?
#
loop_
_entity_poly.entity_id
_entity_poly.type
_entity_poly.pdbx_seq_one_letter_code
_entity_poly.pdbx_strand_id
1 'polypeptide(L)'
;MGNISSKNDFEVNGKTVAITGGSRGMGLEVARQLAEKGANVVIIARDQNKLREAIEYTKLGALNPSQRFHQISADLTSASESVRVIDEITEWNGGNPPDTVWCCAGSSYPTLFIDTPVSQLQGQMESNYLSAAYMAHATLRSWLKPLEERKSDAEHDMLIGTGSGGAPPPARHLIFTASFLAFYSFAGYAAYSPSKSALRSLSDTLSQEMNLYAAAYPHSPPVRLHTIFPATILTESYEAENRIKHGLTKSLEDGDEGQTPQVVASRSIKALQAGEELISTDLLTGLVKNSMLGGSVRGGFLNAIIKWILAGLMGIVMVFVRGDMDRKTRAWGRKHLRVRHFTATTVAAAKMTKNYPASTPPKKQINLLRGWPNTSLLPTAQLQKASNRVYSDPSVCHPSLLYGPDPGPQSLRESIAKWLRGFYSDYYAANDDGKHADRICITGGASQNLACLLQVYSDPVVTTVWMVTPTYYLAGRIFDDSGLVVRAVGEGSEGVDLESLEKGLREGRSNEGKLKPLKSPKPWSKIYKNIIYCVPTFSNPSGKTMSLACRTQLVRLAREYDALLITDDVYDFLQWSTNPNTPDTPNKKAFLPRLVDIDRILDPIPRENDFGNAVSNGSFSKIVGPGVRTGWAEATPKLVYGLSQTGSSRSGGCPSQLTATIVNELLSSGDLEKQIYEVLQPAYRQRWRTMMSVIEKELAGLGVKAVKGEEMFGGYFLWLVLPEEVDGSVVTDMALQKENLVVAPGKIFEVVGDESVKLDRGLRLCFAWEEEDDLAEGVTRLARVVRGIMDRGGLRSDETHVRLDFKQALGEFS
;
A
#
# COMPACT_ATOMS: atom_id res chain seq x y z
N MET A 1 37.03 -15.97 42.48
CA MET A 1 38.46 -16.11 42.13
C MET A 1 38.56 -16.19 40.62
N GLY A 2 39.34 -15.30 40.01
CA GLY A 2 39.40 -15.14 38.57
C GLY A 2 40.14 -16.28 37.89
N ASN A 3 39.52 -16.84 36.85
CA ASN A 3 40.23 -17.61 35.84
C ASN A 3 40.69 -16.61 34.77
N ILE A 4 42.00 -16.32 34.74
CA ILE A 4 42.67 -15.53 33.69
C ILE A 4 42.91 -16.46 32.50
N SER A 5 41.83 -16.95 31.92
CA SER A 5 41.82 -17.55 30.59
C SER A 5 40.92 -16.64 29.77
N SER A 6 41.47 -15.92 28.79
CA SER A 6 40.67 -15.13 27.84
C SER A 6 39.88 -16.10 26.96
N LYS A 7 38.79 -16.64 27.49
CA LYS A 7 37.90 -17.55 26.78
C LYS A 7 37.20 -16.74 25.68
N ASN A 8 37.32 -17.18 24.43
CA ASN A 8 36.56 -16.62 23.32
C ASN A 8 35.08 -17.02 23.50
N ASP A 9 34.23 -16.06 23.82
CA ASP A 9 32.79 -16.27 24.03
C ASP A 9 31.98 -16.30 22.71
N PHE A 10 32.64 -16.06 21.57
CA PHE A 10 32.05 -16.06 20.23
C PHE A 10 32.98 -16.80 19.25
N GLU A 11 32.99 -18.13 19.39
CA GLU A 11 33.78 -19.02 18.52
C GLU A 11 33.00 -19.37 17.25
N VAL A 12 33.60 -19.07 16.09
CA VAL A 12 32.92 -19.18 14.79
C VAL A 12 33.63 -20.13 13.83
N ASN A 13 34.81 -20.66 14.18
CA ASN A 13 35.53 -21.56 13.30
C ASN A 13 34.73 -22.86 13.07
N GLY A 14 34.45 -23.17 11.80
CA GLY A 14 33.62 -24.31 11.39
C GLY A 14 32.12 -24.14 11.65
N LYS A 15 31.67 -22.97 12.12
CA LYS A 15 30.27 -22.68 12.46
C LYS A 15 29.56 -21.97 11.32
N THR A 16 28.25 -22.15 11.24
CA THR A 16 27.42 -21.50 10.20
C THR A 16 26.81 -20.21 10.71
N VAL A 17 27.14 -19.10 10.05
CA VAL A 17 26.69 -17.76 10.40
C VAL A 17 25.82 -17.19 9.29
N ALA A 18 24.58 -16.82 9.62
CA ALA A 18 23.64 -16.16 8.72
C ALA A 18 23.60 -14.66 8.99
N ILE A 19 23.76 -13.83 7.96
CA ILE A 19 23.87 -12.37 8.07
C ILE A 19 22.85 -11.70 7.15
N THR A 20 21.87 -11.01 7.74
CA THR A 20 20.89 -10.23 6.98
C THR A 20 21.47 -8.87 6.60
N GLY A 21 21.14 -8.35 5.42
CA GLY A 21 21.79 -7.15 4.90
C GLY A 21 23.26 -7.37 4.52
N GLY A 22 23.67 -8.62 4.29
CA GLY A 22 25.08 -8.99 4.03
C GLY A 22 25.64 -8.55 2.68
N SER A 23 24.85 -7.91 1.82
CA SER A 23 25.28 -7.53 0.47
C SER A 23 26.07 -6.22 0.39
N ARG A 24 26.09 -5.39 1.45
CA ARG A 24 26.79 -4.09 1.48
C ARG A 24 27.06 -3.60 2.90
N GLY A 25 27.85 -2.54 3.02
CA GLY A 25 28.07 -1.81 4.27
C GLY A 25 28.61 -2.70 5.39
N MET A 26 28.10 -2.52 6.61
CA MET A 26 28.57 -3.27 7.79
C MET A 26 28.34 -4.78 7.65
N GLY A 27 27.18 -5.22 7.13
CA GLY A 27 26.87 -6.65 7.00
C GLY A 27 27.86 -7.39 6.10
N LEU A 28 28.31 -6.75 5.02
CA LEU A 28 29.33 -7.28 4.13
C LEU A 28 30.70 -7.44 4.81
N GLU A 29 31.10 -6.45 5.62
CA GLU A 29 32.37 -6.53 6.36
C GLU A 29 32.34 -7.52 7.52
N VAL A 30 31.18 -7.69 8.18
CA VAL A 30 30.97 -8.76 9.14
C VAL A 30 31.12 -10.12 8.45
N ALA A 31 30.50 -10.31 7.29
CA ALA A 31 30.60 -11.56 6.53
C ALA A 31 32.06 -11.92 6.22
N ARG A 32 32.82 -10.97 5.65
CA ARG A 32 34.23 -11.18 5.31
C ARG A 32 35.10 -11.45 6.54
N GLN A 33 34.95 -10.67 7.62
CA GLN A 33 35.77 -10.84 8.83
C GLN A 33 35.43 -12.10 9.64
N LEU A 34 34.20 -12.62 9.55
CA LEU A 34 33.86 -13.92 10.13
C LEU A 34 34.37 -15.07 9.26
N ALA A 35 34.41 -14.90 7.93
CA ALA A 35 35.11 -15.84 7.05
C ALA A 35 36.61 -15.94 7.39
N GLU A 36 37.27 -14.82 7.73
CA GLU A 36 38.69 -14.80 8.19
C GLU A 36 38.91 -15.59 9.49
N LYS A 37 37.83 -15.82 10.24
CA LYS A 37 37.85 -16.58 11.49
C LYS A 37 37.38 -18.03 11.31
N GLY A 38 37.18 -18.49 10.08
CA GLY A 38 36.83 -19.87 9.76
C GLY A 38 35.33 -20.17 9.71
N ALA A 39 34.45 -19.16 9.72
CA ALA A 39 33.00 -19.37 9.64
C ALA A 39 32.54 -19.79 8.23
N ASN A 40 31.54 -20.67 8.17
CA ASN A 40 30.70 -20.83 6.98
C ASN A 40 29.69 -19.69 6.96
N VAL A 41 29.56 -18.99 5.83
CA VAL A 41 28.81 -17.72 5.79
C VAL A 41 27.62 -17.81 4.83
N VAL A 42 26.44 -17.45 5.32
CA VAL A 42 25.25 -17.20 4.51
C VAL A 42 24.90 -15.72 4.56
N ILE A 43 24.81 -15.06 3.41
CA ILE A 43 24.37 -13.66 3.32
C ILE A 43 22.96 -13.58 2.73
N ILE A 44 22.14 -12.70 3.31
CA ILE A 44 20.73 -12.52 2.91
C ILE A 44 20.50 -11.05 2.55
N ALA A 45 19.95 -10.80 1.37
CA ALA A 45 19.53 -9.46 0.92
C ALA A 45 18.48 -9.57 -0.20
N ARG A 46 17.90 -8.46 -0.66
CA ARG A 46 16.89 -8.50 -1.74
C ARG A 46 17.50 -8.63 -3.13
N ASP A 47 18.60 -7.92 -3.39
CA ASP A 47 19.20 -7.80 -4.72
C ASP A 47 20.15 -8.97 -5.04
N GLN A 48 19.73 -9.83 -5.98
CA GLN A 48 20.47 -11.01 -6.41
C GLN A 48 21.82 -10.70 -7.08
N ASN A 49 21.97 -9.53 -7.69
CA ASN A 49 23.23 -9.14 -8.33
C ASN A 49 24.24 -8.69 -7.27
N LYS A 50 23.80 -7.83 -6.34
CA LYS A 50 24.66 -7.41 -5.22
C LYS A 50 25.06 -8.57 -4.32
N LEU A 51 24.18 -9.57 -4.14
CA LEU A 51 24.52 -10.79 -3.41
C LEU A 51 25.66 -11.58 -4.08
N ARG A 52 25.63 -11.71 -5.41
CA ARG A 52 26.69 -12.40 -6.17
C ARG A 52 28.05 -11.73 -6.02
N GLU A 53 28.10 -10.40 -6.08
CA GLU A 53 29.34 -9.66 -5.87
C GLU A 53 29.81 -9.78 -4.41
N ALA A 54 28.88 -9.66 -3.46
CA ALA A 54 29.15 -9.74 -2.04
C ALA A 54 29.68 -11.11 -1.58
N ILE A 55 29.16 -12.21 -2.13
CA ILE A 55 29.62 -13.55 -1.76
C ILE A 55 31.04 -13.81 -2.26
N GLU A 56 31.40 -13.31 -3.45
CA GLU A 56 32.78 -13.39 -3.95
C GLU A 56 33.74 -12.57 -3.09
N TYR A 57 33.36 -11.35 -2.71
CA TYR A 57 34.14 -10.55 -1.77
C TYR A 57 34.30 -11.23 -0.39
N THR A 58 33.24 -11.89 0.10
CA THR A 58 33.26 -12.62 1.38
C THR A 58 34.22 -13.81 1.32
N LYS A 59 34.26 -14.55 0.21
CA LYS A 59 35.18 -15.69 -0.01
C LYS A 59 36.65 -15.29 0.05
N LEU A 60 37.00 -14.06 -0.32
CA LEU A 60 38.39 -13.56 -0.21
C LEU A 60 38.89 -13.56 1.25
N GLY A 61 37.97 -13.53 2.22
CA GLY A 61 38.30 -13.66 3.64
C GLY A 61 38.43 -15.10 4.12
N ALA A 62 38.19 -16.14 3.32
CA ALA A 62 38.19 -17.52 3.81
C ALA A 62 39.55 -17.92 4.43
N LEU A 63 39.52 -18.39 5.68
CA LEU A 63 40.68 -18.92 6.40
C LEU A 63 41.17 -20.25 5.81
N ASN A 64 40.27 -21.10 5.30
CA ASN A 64 40.59 -22.37 4.69
C ASN A 64 39.62 -22.76 3.56
N PRO A 65 40.04 -23.63 2.61
CA PRO A 65 39.20 -24.03 1.47
C PRO A 65 37.95 -24.85 1.82
N SER A 66 37.87 -25.41 3.03
CA SER A 66 36.72 -26.20 3.47
C SER A 66 35.52 -25.35 3.89
N GLN A 67 35.68 -24.02 4.01
CA GLN A 67 34.58 -23.13 4.31
C GLN A 67 33.56 -23.06 3.18
N ARG A 68 32.28 -23.00 3.58
CA ARG A 68 31.14 -22.99 2.68
C ARG A 68 30.47 -21.62 2.70
N PHE A 69 29.99 -21.19 1.53
CA PHE A 69 29.40 -19.87 1.32
C PHE A 69 28.08 -20.01 0.57
N HIS A 70 27.04 -19.33 1.05
CA HIS A 70 25.72 -19.33 0.42
C HIS A 70 25.11 -17.93 0.39
N GLN A 71 24.20 -17.71 -0.55
CA GLN A 71 23.49 -16.45 -0.69
C GLN A 71 22.01 -16.73 -0.88
N ILE A 72 21.16 -15.93 -0.23
CA ILE A 72 19.71 -16.07 -0.33
C ILE A 72 19.11 -14.72 -0.65
N SER A 73 18.35 -14.64 -1.75
CA SER A 73 17.49 -13.49 -1.99
C SER A 73 16.18 -13.66 -1.23
N ALA A 74 15.87 -12.70 -0.37
CA ALA A 74 14.65 -12.69 0.43
C ALA A 74 14.26 -11.27 0.83
N ASP A 75 12.95 -11.01 0.88
CA ASP A 75 12.40 -9.83 1.54
C ASP A 75 12.00 -10.18 2.98
N LEU A 76 12.88 -9.81 3.91
CA LEU A 76 12.70 -10.11 5.32
C LEU A 76 11.63 -9.25 6.00
N THR A 77 11.01 -8.29 5.30
CA THR A 77 9.78 -7.64 5.80
C THR A 77 8.59 -8.60 5.80
N SER A 78 8.69 -9.75 5.11
CA SER A 78 7.74 -10.85 5.18
C SER A 78 8.16 -11.90 6.22
N ALA A 79 7.22 -12.27 7.10
CA ALA A 79 7.46 -13.30 8.11
C ALA A 79 7.66 -14.69 7.49
N SER A 80 6.93 -15.02 6.40
CA SER A 80 7.06 -16.33 5.72
C SER A 80 8.43 -16.49 5.06
N GLU A 81 8.98 -15.41 4.51
CA GLU A 81 10.32 -15.41 3.92
C GLU A 81 11.41 -15.66 4.97
N SER A 82 11.24 -15.15 6.20
CA SER A 82 12.17 -15.43 7.29
C SER A 82 12.19 -16.92 7.68
N VAL A 83 11.03 -17.59 7.65
CA VAL A 83 10.94 -19.04 7.87
C VAL A 83 11.62 -19.79 6.74
N ARG A 84 11.29 -19.47 5.48
CA ARG A 84 11.90 -20.07 4.29
C ARG A 84 13.42 -19.95 4.30
N VAL A 85 13.94 -18.79 4.65
CA VAL A 85 15.39 -18.53 4.74
C VAL A 85 16.06 -19.45 5.76
N ILE A 86 15.48 -19.61 6.95
CA ILE A 86 16.05 -20.50 7.98
C ILE A 86 15.98 -21.97 7.56
N ASP A 87 14.88 -22.39 6.91
CA ASP A 87 14.73 -23.75 6.39
C ASP A 87 15.76 -24.04 5.30
N GLU A 88 15.95 -23.11 4.35
CA GLU A 88 16.95 -23.23 3.28
C GLU A 88 18.38 -23.28 3.83
N ILE A 89 18.71 -22.46 4.83
CA ILE A 89 20.01 -22.51 5.51
C ILE A 89 20.19 -23.86 6.21
N THR A 90 19.14 -24.37 6.84
CA THR A 90 19.17 -25.64 7.56
C THR A 90 19.41 -26.81 6.60
N GLU A 91 18.71 -26.83 5.46
CA GLU A 91 18.91 -27.81 4.40
C GLU A 91 20.33 -27.74 3.84
N TRP A 92 20.78 -26.53 3.47
CA TRP A 92 22.14 -26.30 2.97
C TRP A 92 23.20 -26.74 4.00
N ASN A 93 22.94 -26.54 5.29
CA ASN A 93 23.84 -26.89 6.38
C ASN A 93 23.66 -28.35 6.88
N GLY A 94 23.17 -29.24 6.02
CA GLY A 94 23.08 -30.68 6.30
C GLY A 94 22.05 -31.03 7.37
N GLY A 95 20.94 -30.30 7.41
CA GLY A 95 19.86 -30.46 8.39
C GLY A 95 20.10 -29.74 9.73
N ASN A 96 21.21 -29.00 9.86
CA ASN A 96 21.50 -28.24 11.08
C ASN A 96 21.17 -26.76 10.90
N PRO A 97 20.40 -26.13 11.80
CA PRO A 97 20.16 -24.69 11.71
C PRO A 97 21.46 -23.90 11.92
N PRO A 98 21.51 -22.62 11.52
CA PRO A 98 22.71 -21.79 11.71
C PRO A 98 23.06 -21.67 13.20
N ASP A 99 24.35 -21.60 13.53
CA ASP A 99 24.83 -21.41 14.90
C ASP A 99 24.71 -19.95 15.34
N THR A 100 24.77 -19.01 14.38
CA THR A 100 24.64 -17.58 14.62
C THR A 100 23.75 -16.94 13.57
N VAL A 101 22.85 -16.05 14.01
CA VAL A 101 22.06 -15.18 13.13
C VAL A 101 22.30 -13.73 13.52
N TRP A 102 22.79 -12.94 12.56
CA TRP A 102 23.10 -11.53 12.73
C TRP A 102 22.18 -10.67 11.85
N CYS A 103 21.28 -9.95 12.51
CA CYS A 103 20.34 -9.04 11.87
C CYS A 103 21.00 -7.67 11.61
N CYS A 104 21.58 -7.45 10.42
CA CYS A 104 22.15 -6.16 10.00
C CYS A 104 21.29 -5.37 9.01
N ALA A 105 20.19 -5.93 8.52
CA ALA A 105 19.29 -5.23 7.61
C ALA A 105 18.64 -4.00 8.29
N GLY A 106 18.57 -2.89 7.56
CA GLY A 106 17.93 -1.65 8.01
C GLY A 106 18.33 -0.44 7.17
N SER A 107 17.61 0.67 7.36
CA SER A 107 17.89 1.96 6.72
C SER A 107 17.27 3.10 7.53
N SER A 108 17.79 4.32 7.41
CA SER A 108 17.22 5.50 8.05
C SER A 108 16.55 6.45 7.05
N TYR A 109 15.54 7.19 7.52
CA TYR A 109 14.91 8.28 6.78
C TYR A 109 14.92 9.56 7.66
N PRO A 110 16.03 10.32 7.67
CA PRO A 110 16.27 11.35 8.69
C PRO A 110 15.67 12.73 8.34
N THR A 111 14.35 12.85 8.37
CA THR A 111 13.60 14.11 8.19
C THR A 111 12.99 14.61 9.51
N LEU A 112 12.61 15.89 9.58
CA LEU A 112 11.79 16.33 10.72
C LEU A 112 10.48 15.55 10.73
N PHE A 113 9.94 15.29 11.93
CA PHE A 113 8.79 14.41 12.09
C PHE A 113 7.59 14.87 11.24
N ILE A 114 7.31 16.18 11.25
CA ILE A 114 6.23 16.80 10.46
C ILE A 114 6.43 16.69 8.94
N ASP A 115 7.68 16.54 8.49
CA ASP A 115 8.04 16.43 7.07
C ASP A 115 8.20 14.97 6.63
N THR A 116 8.10 14.02 7.58
CA THR A 116 8.28 12.60 7.31
C THR A 116 6.99 12.04 6.73
N PRO A 117 7.00 11.43 5.53
CA PRO A 117 5.81 10.75 5.00
C PRO A 117 5.35 9.62 5.95
N VAL A 118 4.04 9.47 6.15
CA VAL A 118 3.49 8.42 7.03
C VAL A 118 3.91 7.02 6.59
N SER A 119 4.02 6.78 5.28
CA SER A 119 4.53 5.52 4.74
C SER A 119 5.96 5.21 5.19
N GLN A 120 6.80 6.23 5.41
CA GLN A 120 8.13 6.04 5.97
C GLN A 120 8.06 5.69 7.46
N LEU A 121 7.08 6.17 8.23
CA LEU A 121 6.93 5.73 9.63
C LEU A 121 6.71 4.21 9.72
N GLN A 122 5.83 3.67 8.86
CA GLN A 122 5.60 2.23 8.77
C GLN A 122 6.82 1.50 8.19
N GLY A 123 7.38 1.98 7.08
CA GLY A 123 8.52 1.34 6.42
C GLY A 123 9.77 1.29 7.30
N GLN A 124 9.99 2.28 8.18
CA GLN A 124 11.07 2.26 9.16
C GLN A 124 10.87 1.18 10.22
N MET A 125 9.63 0.92 10.67
CA MET A 125 9.33 -0.20 11.57
C MET A 125 9.45 -1.56 10.88
N GLU A 126 8.95 -1.68 9.65
CA GLU A 126 9.02 -2.92 8.87
C GLU A 126 10.46 -3.32 8.56
N SER A 127 11.23 -2.40 8.00
CA SER A 127 12.59 -2.68 7.54
C SER A 127 13.60 -2.83 8.69
N ASN A 128 13.45 -2.09 9.80
CA ASN A 128 14.40 -2.14 10.91
C ASN A 128 13.98 -3.10 12.03
N TYR A 129 12.73 -3.03 12.49
CA TYR A 129 12.26 -3.80 13.65
C TYR A 129 11.66 -5.14 13.25
N LEU A 130 10.60 -5.14 12.43
CA LEU A 130 9.85 -6.36 12.10
C LEU A 130 10.72 -7.36 11.36
N SER A 131 11.57 -6.92 10.42
CA SER A 131 12.48 -7.82 9.70
C SER A 131 13.42 -8.60 10.64
N ALA A 132 13.97 -7.93 11.65
CA ALA A 132 14.83 -8.55 12.63
C ALA A 132 14.03 -9.41 13.62
N ALA A 133 12.82 -8.99 14.00
CA ALA A 133 11.92 -9.74 14.88
C ALA A 133 11.44 -11.04 14.23
N TYR A 134 11.09 -11.01 12.93
CA TYR A 134 10.68 -12.20 12.18
C TYR A 134 11.84 -13.18 12.01
N MET A 135 13.04 -12.69 11.69
CA MET A 135 14.24 -13.52 11.63
C MET A 135 14.58 -14.13 12.98
N ALA A 136 14.53 -13.35 14.07
CA ALA A 136 14.72 -13.84 15.43
C ALA A 136 13.70 -14.93 15.77
N HIS A 137 12.42 -14.69 15.50
CA HIS A 137 11.36 -15.65 15.78
C HIS A 137 11.52 -16.96 14.99
N ALA A 138 11.80 -16.89 13.68
CA ALA A 138 12.05 -18.07 12.85
C ALA A 138 13.28 -18.86 13.36
N THR A 139 14.36 -18.15 13.69
CA THR A 139 15.60 -18.73 14.22
C THR A 139 15.36 -19.44 15.56
N LEU A 140 14.73 -18.76 16.52
CA LEU A 140 14.47 -19.31 17.85
C LEU A 140 13.55 -20.52 17.77
N ARG A 141 12.52 -20.51 16.92
CA ARG A 141 11.68 -21.69 16.68
C ARG A 141 12.49 -22.87 16.15
N SER A 142 13.35 -22.63 15.17
CA SER A 142 14.23 -23.68 14.62
C SER A 142 15.20 -24.23 15.67
N TRP A 143 15.70 -23.37 16.57
CA TRP A 143 16.61 -23.78 17.64
C TRP A 143 15.92 -24.53 18.79
N LEU A 144 14.70 -24.12 19.18
CA LEU A 144 14.05 -24.55 20.43
C LEU A 144 12.94 -25.57 20.22
N LYS A 145 12.16 -25.51 19.14
CA LYS A 145 11.01 -26.42 18.90
C LYS A 145 11.39 -27.90 18.92
N PRO A 146 12.51 -28.34 18.30
CA PRO A 146 12.93 -29.73 18.39
C PRO A 146 13.31 -30.18 19.82
N LEU A 147 13.64 -29.25 20.72
CA LEU A 147 13.91 -29.57 22.13
C LEU A 147 12.60 -29.79 22.91
N GLU A 148 11.58 -28.99 22.61
CA GLU A 148 10.24 -29.15 23.18
C GLU A 148 9.57 -30.46 22.72
N GLU A 149 9.66 -30.78 21.43
CA GLU A 149 9.14 -32.03 20.86
C GLU A 149 9.89 -33.27 21.40
N ARG A 150 11.18 -33.14 21.73
CA ARG A 150 11.92 -34.22 22.43
C ARG A 150 11.51 -34.38 23.89
N LYS A 151 10.98 -33.34 24.54
CA LYS A 151 10.53 -33.42 25.93
C LYS A 151 9.26 -34.27 26.08
N SER A 152 8.37 -34.25 25.08
CA SER A 152 7.20 -35.14 25.06
C SER A 152 7.56 -36.62 24.92
N ASP A 153 8.72 -36.95 24.37
CA ASP A 153 9.22 -38.33 24.25
C ASP A 153 10.13 -38.74 25.44
N ALA A 154 10.90 -37.80 26.01
CA ALA A 154 11.88 -38.05 27.06
C ALA A 154 11.32 -38.09 28.51
N GLU A 155 10.08 -37.65 28.75
CA GLU A 155 9.40 -37.91 30.04
C GLU A 155 9.20 -39.41 30.30
N HIS A 156 9.28 -40.26 29.26
CA HIS A 156 9.26 -41.72 29.38
C HIS A 156 10.59 -42.31 29.89
N ASP A 157 11.73 -41.67 29.59
CA ASP A 157 13.08 -42.18 29.90
C ASP A 157 13.66 -41.63 31.22
N MET A 158 13.14 -40.52 31.75
CA MET A 158 13.60 -39.94 33.04
C MET A 158 13.29 -40.80 34.28
N LEU A 159 12.51 -41.88 34.15
CA LEU A 159 12.31 -42.88 35.21
C LEU A 159 13.53 -43.78 35.46
N ILE A 160 14.52 -43.77 34.56
CA ILE A 160 15.71 -44.64 34.63
C ILE A 160 16.95 -43.75 34.74
N GLY A 161 17.25 -43.33 35.97
CA GLY A 161 18.27 -42.31 36.26
C GLY A 161 19.68 -42.65 35.76
N THR A 162 20.03 -42.18 34.57
CA THR A 162 21.40 -42.15 34.07
C THR A 162 21.67 -40.85 33.32
N GLY A 163 22.49 -39.97 33.88
CA GLY A 163 22.92 -38.73 33.23
C GLY A 163 24.30 -38.29 33.70
N SER A 164 25.33 -38.64 32.94
CA SER A 164 26.73 -38.29 33.15
C SER A 164 27.00 -36.79 32.86
N GLY A 165 27.65 -36.11 33.80
CA GLY A 165 28.03 -34.70 33.69
C GLY A 165 29.13 -34.42 32.67
N GLY A 166 28.75 -33.89 31.51
CA GLY A 166 29.66 -33.22 30.56
C GLY A 166 29.42 -31.70 30.55
N ALA A 167 30.44 -30.92 30.16
CA ALA A 167 30.32 -29.47 30.01
C ALA A 167 29.28 -29.11 28.92
N PRO A 168 28.49 -28.03 29.10
CA PRO A 168 27.48 -27.64 28.12
C PRO A 168 28.12 -27.27 26.76
N PRO A 169 27.44 -27.58 25.64
CA PRO A 169 27.95 -27.27 24.31
C PRO A 169 28.05 -25.74 24.08
N PRO A 170 28.84 -25.29 23.08
CA PRO A 170 29.02 -23.87 22.79
C PRO A 170 27.70 -23.15 22.53
N ALA A 171 27.61 -21.88 22.93
CA ALA A 171 26.40 -21.08 22.79
C ALA A 171 26.03 -20.82 21.32
N ARG A 172 24.72 -20.65 21.07
CA ARG A 172 24.21 -20.06 19.83
C ARG A 172 23.99 -18.56 20.03
N HIS A 173 24.17 -17.78 18.96
CA HIS A 173 24.18 -16.32 19.07
C HIS A 173 23.16 -15.66 18.15
N LEU A 174 22.26 -14.88 18.73
CA LEU A 174 21.32 -14.05 17.98
C LEU A 174 21.67 -12.56 18.23
N ILE A 175 22.00 -11.86 17.15
CA ILE A 175 22.63 -10.54 17.20
C ILE A 175 21.78 -9.52 16.47
N PHE A 176 21.37 -8.45 17.15
CA PHE A 176 20.62 -7.33 16.59
C PHE A 176 21.52 -6.13 16.31
N THR A 177 21.26 -5.41 15.22
CA THR A 177 21.93 -4.14 14.90
C THR A 177 20.98 -2.96 15.08
N ALA A 178 21.10 -2.30 16.23
CA ALA A 178 20.34 -1.10 16.58
C ALA A 178 21.06 0.17 16.09
N SER A 179 21.17 1.20 16.93
CA SER A 179 21.90 2.45 16.66
C SER A 179 22.15 3.19 17.97
N PHE A 180 23.14 4.07 18.02
CA PHE A 180 23.28 5.10 19.06
C PHE A 180 21.96 5.82 19.36
N LEU A 181 21.13 6.06 18.33
CA LEU A 181 19.83 6.72 18.45
C LEU A 181 18.79 5.93 19.27
N ALA A 182 19.06 4.67 19.61
CA ALA A 182 18.26 3.90 20.58
C ALA A 182 18.46 4.40 22.03
N PHE A 183 19.55 5.12 22.31
CA PHE A 183 19.82 5.71 23.62
C PHE A 183 19.54 7.21 23.66
N TYR A 184 19.84 7.93 22.57
CA TYR A 184 19.69 9.37 22.52
C TYR A 184 19.11 9.81 21.16
N SER A 185 17.82 10.16 21.15
CA SER A 185 17.13 10.66 19.96
C SER A 185 17.08 12.19 19.94
N PHE A 186 17.19 12.77 18.76
CA PHE A 186 17.12 14.22 18.53
C PHE A 186 16.37 14.56 17.24
N ALA A 187 16.17 15.86 17.00
CA ALA A 187 15.34 16.36 15.91
C ALA A 187 15.85 15.87 14.53
N GLY A 188 14.96 15.24 13.76
CA GLY A 188 15.28 14.62 12.47
C GLY A 188 15.27 13.11 12.46
N TYR A 189 15.24 12.46 13.63
CA TYR A 189 15.30 11.00 13.72
C TYR A 189 14.04 10.36 14.29
N ALA A 190 12.96 11.13 14.48
CA ALA A 190 11.72 10.65 15.08
C ALA A 190 11.05 9.49 14.30
N ALA A 191 11.33 9.36 13.01
CA ALA A 191 10.85 8.24 12.18
C ALA A 191 11.69 6.97 12.34
N TYR A 192 12.96 7.10 12.73
CA TYR A 192 13.95 6.02 12.74
C TYR A 192 14.24 5.51 14.15
N SER A 193 14.51 6.42 15.09
CA SER A 193 14.93 6.08 16.45
C SER A 193 13.95 5.17 17.21
N PRO A 194 12.61 5.28 17.07
CA PRO A 194 11.70 4.37 17.76
C PRO A 194 11.92 2.90 17.36
N SER A 195 12.17 2.63 16.08
CA SER A 195 12.42 1.26 15.59
C SER A 195 13.70 0.66 16.19
N LYS A 196 14.74 1.49 16.39
CA LYS A 196 16.01 1.06 16.99
C LYS A 196 15.92 0.88 18.50
N SER A 197 15.11 1.70 19.18
CA SER A 197 14.78 1.49 20.59
C SER A 197 13.94 0.23 20.80
N ALA A 198 13.01 -0.08 19.90
CA ALA A 198 12.20 -1.30 19.95
C ALA A 198 13.06 -2.56 19.83
N LEU A 199 14.06 -2.58 18.94
CA LEU A 199 15.02 -3.68 18.82
C LEU A 199 15.77 -3.96 20.13
N ARG A 200 16.20 -2.89 20.82
CA ARG A 200 16.84 -3.03 22.12
C ARG A 200 15.90 -3.69 23.13
N SER A 201 14.67 -3.19 23.23
CA SER A 201 13.68 -3.75 24.16
C SER A 201 13.41 -5.22 23.87
N LEU A 202 13.28 -5.59 22.60
CA LEU A 202 13.12 -6.98 22.18
C LEU A 202 14.31 -7.84 22.62
N SER A 203 15.54 -7.38 22.41
CA SER A 203 16.74 -8.11 22.83
C SER A 203 16.82 -8.30 24.34
N ASP A 204 16.51 -7.26 25.13
CA ASP A 204 16.54 -7.32 26.60
C ASP A 204 15.48 -8.30 27.14
N THR A 205 14.31 -8.35 26.50
CA THR A 205 13.24 -9.31 26.85
C THR A 205 13.61 -10.74 26.46
N LEU A 206 14.09 -10.96 25.23
CA LEU A 206 14.48 -12.29 24.76
C LEU A 206 15.65 -12.86 25.57
N SER A 207 16.60 -12.03 26.01
CA SER A 207 17.71 -12.49 26.87
C SER A 207 17.21 -13.12 28.17
N GLN A 208 16.15 -12.54 28.76
CA GLN A 208 15.50 -13.11 29.93
C GLN A 208 14.74 -14.39 29.59
N GLU A 209 13.97 -14.38 28.50
CA GLU A 209 13.18 -15.52 28.04
C GLU A 209 14.06 -16.74 27.75
N MET A 210 15.27 -16.55 27.21
CA MET A 210 16.19 -17.66 26.94
C MET A 210 16.67 -18.39 28.20
N ASN A 211 16.60 -17.76 29.39
CA ASN A 211 16.90 -18.45 30.64
C ASN A 211 15.87 -19.54 30.96
N LEU A 212 14.61 -19.41 30.52
CA LEU A 212 13.59 -20.45 30.65
C LEU A 212 14.08 -21.73 29.97
N TYR A 213 14.51 -21.60 28.72
CA TYR A 213 14.97 -22.73 27.91
C TYR A 213 16.31 -23.27 28.39
N ALA A 214 17.25 -22.41 28.78
CA ALA A 214 18.53 -22.83 29.33
C ALA A 214 18.36 -23.63 30.63
N ALA A 215 17.44 -23.23 31.51
CA ALA A 215 17.11 -23.97 32.72
C ALA A 215 16.36 -25.29 32.41
N ALA A 216 15.45 -25.26 31.44
CA ALA A 216 14.66 -26.41 31.02
C ALA A 216 15.47 -27.50 30.30
N TYR A 217 16.58 -27.12 29.64
CA TYR A 217 17.42 -27.99 28.82
C TYR A 217 18.92 -27.71 29.06
N PRO A 218 19.46 -28.06 30.25
CA PRO A 218 20.82 -27.67 30.65
C PRO A 218 21.94 -28.31 29.82
N HIS A 219 21.63 -29.36 29.06
CA HIS A 219 22.57 -30.05 28.16
C HIS A 219 22.52 -29.53 26.71
N SER A 220 21.60 -28.61 26.41
CA SER A 220 21.48 -27.98 25.08
C SER A 220 22.34 -26.73 24.98
N PRO A 221 22.74 -26.32 23.75
CA PRO A 221 23.42 -25.05 23.53
C PRO A 221 22.60 -23.87 24.10
N PRO A 222 23.15 -23.07 25.04
CA PRO A 222 22.45 -21.88 25.50
C PRO A 222 22.36 -20.86 24.37
N VAL A 223 21.28 -20.09 24.33
CA VAL A 223 21.10 -19.01 23.35
C VAL A 223 21.48 -17.68 24.00
N ARG A 224 22.46 -16.98 23.42
CA ARG A 224 22.90 -15.65 23.85
C ARG A 224 22.40 -14.57 22.91
N LEU A 225 21.90 -13.49 23.50
CA LEU A 225 21.37 -12.33 22.80
C LEU A 225 22.37 -11.19 22.86
N HIS A 226 22.60 -10.54 21.73
CA HIS A 226 23.48 -9.39 21.64
C HIS A 226 22.80 -8.26 20.86
N THR A 227 23.01 -7.02 21.26
CA THR A 227 22.62 -5.85 20.49
C THR A 227 23.79 -4.90 20.30
N ILE A 228 24.01 -4.50 19.06
CA ILE A 228 25.08 -3.58 18.68
C ILE A 228 24.47 -2.21 18.39
N PHE A 229 25.10 -1.17 18.92
CA PHE A 229 24.67 0.22 18.83
C PHE A 229 25.73 1.04 18.10
N PRO A 230 25.82 0.91 16.77
CA PRO A 230 26.73 1.76 16.02
C PRO A 230 26.22 3.22 16.00
N ALA A 231 27.15 4.17 16.04
CA ALA A 231 26.92 5.56 15.67
C ALA A 231 26.90 5.69 14.12
N THR A 232 27.28 6.84 13.56
CA THR A 232 27.34 7.01 12.10
C THR A 232 28.28 5.99 11.44
N ILE A 233 27.79 5.29 10.41
CA ILE A 233 28.58 4.38 9.58
C ILE A 233 28.71 4.96 8.18
N LEU A 234 29.94 5.23 7.74
CA LEU A 234 30.24 5.83 6.45
C LEU A 234 30.00 4.80 5.32
N THR A 235 28.77 4.78 4.81
CA THR A 235 28.27 3.86 3.78
C THR A 235 27.59 4.62 2.64
N GLU A 236 27.36 3.96 1.50
CA GLU A 236 26.48 4.47 0.45
C GLU A 236 25.08 4.84 0.99
N SER A 237 24.57 4.07 1.97
CA SER A 237 23.29 4.36 2.63
C SER A 237 23.35 5.66 3.44
N TYR A 238 24.45 5.92 4.13
CA TYR A 238 24.68 7.19 4.82
C TYR A 238 24.76 8.39 3.86
N GLU A 239 25.39 8.23 2.69
CA GLU A 239 25.38 9.27 1.65
C GLU A 239 23.96 9.55 1.13
N ALA A 240 23.17 8.51 0.91
CA ALA A 240 21.77 8.65 0.51
C ALA A 240 20.93 9.33 1.60
N GLU A 241 21.11 8.96 2.86
CA GLU A 241 20.49 9.59 4.03
C GLU A 241 20.83 11.08 4.09
N ASN A 242 22.10 11.46 3.87
CA ASN A 242 22.54 12.84 3.89
C ASN A 242 21.93 13.73 2.79
N ARG A 243 21.41 13.15 1.69
CA ARG A 243 20.72 13.92 0.64
C ARG A 243 19.35 14.41 1.09
N ILE A 244 18.65 13.64 1.92
CA ILE A 244 17.32 13.98 2.44
C ILE A 244 17.35 14.58 3.85
N LYS A 245 18.48 14.42 4.56
CA LYS A 245 18.65 14.87 5.93
C LYS A 245 18.40 16.37 6.10
N HIS A 246 17.49 16.72 7.01
CA HIS A 246 17.13 18.10 7.28
C HIS A 246 18.36 18.90 7.78
N GLY A 247 18.48 20.18 7.40
CA GLY A 247 19.65 21.00 7.73
C GLY A 247 19.91 21.14 9.24
N LEU A 248 18.84 21.24 10.04
CA LEU A 248 18.96 21.20 11.50
C LEU A 248 19.61 19.89 11.96
N THR A 249 19.15 18.75 11.43
CA THR A 249 19.65 17.43 11.81
C THR A 249 21.14 17.29 11.49
N LYS A 250 21.59 17.78 10.32
CA LYS A 250 23.02 17.89 10.00
C LYS A 250 23.78 18.70 11.05
N SER A 251 23.29 19.88 11.40
CA SER A 251 23.95 20.72 12.42
C SER A 251 23.98 20.13 13.83
N LEU A 252 23.05 19.23 14.15
CA LEU A 252 23.05 18.49 15.41
C LEU A 252 24.05 17.31 15.38
N GLU A 253 24.44 16.86 14.19
CA GLU A 253 25.44 15.80 13.97
C GLU A 253 26.87 16.30 13.75
N ASP A 254 27.11 17.61 13.64
CA ASP A 254 28.43 18.19 13.31
C ASP A 254 29.60 17.74 14.22
N GLY A 255 29.33 17.04 15.32
CA GLY A 255 30.33 16.43 16.22
C GLY A 255 30.52 14.91 16.09
N ASP A 256 29.83 14.24 15.16
CA ASP A 256 29.99 12.81 14.87
C ASP A 256 30.87 12.60 13.64
N GLU A 257 32.11 12.13 13.86
CA GLU A 257 33.09 11.88 12.79
C GLU A 257 32.75 10.63 11.95
N GLY A 258 31.85 9.77 12.43
CA GLY A 258 31.50 8.51 11.80
C GLY A 258 32.62 7.45 11.83
N GLN A 259 32.26 6.22 11.48
CA GLN A 259 33.18 5.08 11.42
C GLN A 259 33.00 4.33 10.10
N THR A 260 34.08 3.74 9.57
CA THR A 260 33.96 2.88 8.38
C THR A 260 33.29 1.54 8.74
N PRO A 261 32.57 0.89 7.80
CA PRO A 261 31.98 -0.42 8.00
C PRO A 261 32.95 -1.46 8.57
N GLN A 262 34.20 -1.44 8.11
CA GLN A 262 35.28 -2.34 8.54
C GLN A 262 35.57 -2.20 10.03
N VAL A 263 35.68 -0.94 10.52
CA VAL A 263 35.95 -0.64 11.93
C VAL A 263 34.79 -1.06 12.81
N VAL A 264 33.56 -0.75 12.40
CA VAL A 264 32.35 -1.11 13.15
C VAL A 264 32.22 -2.63 13.26
N ALA A 265 32.42 -3.37 12.17
CA ALA A 265 32.42 -4.83 12.17
C ALA A 265 33.51 -5.39 13.09
N SER A 266 34.76 -4.92 12.96
CA SER A 266 35.90 -5.40 13.76
C SER A 266 35.70 -5.18 15.26
N ARG A 267 35.23 -4.00 15.65
CA ARG A 267 34.95 -3.68 17.07
C ARG A 267 33.79 -4.51 17.61
N SER A 268 32.75 -4.73 16.80
CA SER A 268 31.60 -5.55 17.17
C SER A 268 32.01 -7.01 17.41
N ILE A 269 32.78 -7.60 16.49
CA ILE A 269 33.27 -8.98 16.63
C ILE A 269 34.16 -9.12 17.87
N LYS A 270 35.08 -8.19 18.11
CA LYS A 270 35.93 -8.22 19.33
C LYS A 270 35.11 -8.17 20.62
N ALA A 271 34.06 -7.36 20.67
CA ALA A 271 33.18 -7.27 21.83
C ALA A 271 32.36 -8.55 22.03
N LEU A 272 31.87 -9.18 20.95
CA LEU A 272 31.23 -10.49 21.01
C LEU A 272 32.18 -11.56 21.56
N GLN A 273 33.44 -11.58 21.10
CA GLN A 273 34.47 -12.50 21.59
C GLN A 273 34.80 -12.28 23.08
N ALA A 274 34.64 -11.05 23.57
CA ALA A 274 34.78 -10.70 24.99
C ALA A 274 33.51 -10.99 25.83
N GLY A 275 32.44 -11.50 25.20
CA GLY A 275 31.20 -11.88 25.87
C GLY A 275 30.24 -10.72 26.16
N GLU A 276 30.41 -9.57 25.50
CA GLU A 276 29.52 -8.41 25.68
C GLU A 276 28.15 -8.62 25.03
N GLU A 277 27.08 -8.25 25.73
CA GLU A 277 25.70 -8.33 25.20
C GLU A 277 25.19 -7.00 24.64
N LEU A 278 25.55 -5.87 25.25
CA LEU A 278 25.25 -4.54 24.72
C LEU A 278 26.52 -3.86 24.22
N ILE A 279 26.70 -3.87 22.90
CA ILE A 279 27.95 -3.55 22.25
C ILE A 279 27.90 -2.14 21.67
N SER A 280 28.86 -1.30 22.05
CA SER A 280 29.06 0.04 21.50
C SER A 280 30.38 0.06 20.72
N THR A 281 30.40 0.64 19.53
CA THR A 281 31.61 0.66 18.69
C THR A 281 32.48 1.88 18.89
N ASP A 282 32.07 2.86 19.70
CA ASP A 282 32.84 4.03 20.06
C ASP A 282 32.65 4.41 21.55
N LEU A 283 33.55 5.24 22.05
CA LEU A 283 33.59 5.65 23.46
C LEU A 283 32.35 6.46 23.87
N LEU A 284 31.89 7.38 23.02
CA LEU A 284 30.76 8.24 23.33
C LEU A 284 29.50 7.40 23.49
N THR A 285 29.20 6.53 22.53
CA THR A 285 28.08 5.59 22.62
C THR A 285 28.19 4.72 23.86
N GLY A 286 29.39 4.25 24.21
CA GLY A 286 29.63 3.48 25.44
C GLY A 286 29.29 4.24 26.72
N LEU A 287 29.64 5.53 26.79
CA LEU A 287 29.33 6.39 27.94
C LEU A 287 27.82 6.68 28.03
N VAL A 288 27.15 6.99 26.91
CA VAL A 288 25.70 7.23 26.87
C VAL A 288 24.92 5.95 27.19
N LYS A 289 25.35 4.80 26.69
CA LYS A 289 24.76 3.49 27.01
C LYS A 289 24.69 3.26 28.52
N ASN A 290 25.73 3.64 29.27
CA ASN A 290 25.81 3.40 30.71
C ASN A 290 24.71 4.13 31.50
N SER A 291 24.25 5.31 31.05
CA SER A 291 23.14 6.02 31.68
C SER A 291 21.76 5.45 31.34
N MET A 292 21.70 4.53 30.36
CA MET A 292 20.44 3.99 29.83
C MET A 292 20.28 2.49 30.06
N LEU A 293 21.11 1.85 30.89
CA LEU A 293 21.17 0.37 31.02
C LEU A 293 19.89 -0.31 31.54
N GLY A 294 18.99 0.38 32.24
CA GLY A 294 17.71 -0.21 32.69
C GLY A 294 17.87 -1.58 33.38
N GLY A 295 17.15 -2.59 32.88
CA GLY A 295 17.21 -3.99 33.35
C GLY A 295 18.30 -4.86 32.70
N SER A 296 19.13 -4.32 31.80
CA SER A 296 20.11 -5.10 31.04
C SER A 296 21.25 -5.65 31.90
N VAL A 297 21.92 -6.71 31.42
CA VAL A 297 23.00 -7.42 32.14
C VAL A 297 24.21 -6.50 32.36
N ARG A 298 24.68 -6.42 33.61
CA ARG A 298 25.76 -5.50 34.02
C ARG A 298 27.15 -6.13 34.07
N GLY A 299 27.27 -7.45 33.91
CA GLY A 299 28.55 -8.16 33.93
C GLY A 299 29.17 -8.26 35.33
N GLY A 300 28.34 -8.41 36.37
CA GLY A 300 28.76 -8.57 37.77
C GLY A 300 28.66 -7.29 38.63
N PHE A 301 28.81 -7.46 39.95
CA PHE A 301 28.59 -6.40 40.95
C PHE A 301 29.55 -5.21 40.82
N LEU A 302 30.85 -5.47 40.68
CA LEU A 302 31.85 -4.40 40.55
C LEU A 302 31.66 -3.57 39.27
N ASN A 303 31.41 -4.25 38.15
CA ASN A 303 31.08 -3.60 36.88
C ASN A 303 29.77 -2.79 36.97
N ALA A 304 28.79 -3.27 37.75
CA ALA A 304 27.56 -2.52 38.00
C ALA A 304 27.84 -1.20 38.76
N ILE A 305 28.71 -1.21 39.77
CA ILE A 305 29.11 0.01 40.50
C ILE A 305 29.84 0.99 39.58
N ILE A 306 30.82 0.51 38.80
CA ILE A 306 31.56 1.36 37.84
C ILE A 306 30.60 2.01 36.85
N LYS A 307 29.70 1.22 36.25
CA LYS A 307 28.68 1.72 35.32
C LYS A 307 27.72 2.72 35.97
N TRP A 308 27.37 2.53 37.25
CA TRP A 308 26.53 3.46 38.00
C TRP A 308 27.23 4.80 38.25
N ILE A 309 28.52 4.81 38.61
CA ILE A 309 29.31 6.04 38.75
C ILE A 309 29.40 6.77 37.41
N LEU A 310 29.74 6.04 36.34
CA LEU A 310 29.80 6.60 34.98
C LEU A 310 28.45 7.15 34.52
N ALA A 311 27.35 6.48 34.87
CA ALA A 311 25.99 6.96 34.58
C ALA A 311 25.69 8.28 35.31
N GLY A 312 26.08 8.41 36.58
CA GLY A 312 25.94 9.66 37.34
C GLY A 312 26.72 10.82 36.72
N LEU A 313 27.98 10.59 36.34
CA LEU A 313 28.80 11.58 35.64
C LEU A 313 28.20 11.95 34.28
N MET A 314 27.75 10.96 33.51
CA MET A 314 27.13 11.19 32.21
C MET A 314 25.80 11.95 32.35
N GLY A 315 25.05 11.75 33.44
CA GLY A 315 23.85 12.52 33.75
C GLY A 315 24.12 14.02 33.84
N ILE A 316 25.23 14.41 34.46
CA ILE A 316 25.69 15.82 34.50
C ILE A 316 26.03 16.32 33.10
N VAL A 317 26.83 15.55 32.33
CA VAL A 317 27.21 15.92 30.96
C VAL A 317 25.98 16.08 30.06
N MET A 318 24.97 15.20 30.20
CA MET A 318 23.76 15.23 29.40
C MET A 318 22.91 16.48 29.60
N VAL A 319 22.96 17.14 30.77
CA VAL A 319 22.30 18.44 30.97
C VAL A 319 22.87 19.49 30.02
N PHE A 320 24.19 19.53 29.89
CA PHE A 320 24.87 20.48 29.00
C PHE A 320 24.68 20.11 27.53
N VAL A 321 24.82 18.82 27.18
CA VAL A 321 24.58 18.34 25.81
C VAL A 321 23.14 18.64 25.38
N ARG A 322 22.14 18.33 26.21
CA ARG A 322 20.74 18.63 25.92
C ARG A 322 20.50 20.15 25.81
N GLY A 323 21.12 20.93 26.69
CA GLY A 323 21.06 22.39 26.64
C GLY A 323 21.62 22.97 25.34
N ASP A 324 22.75 22.44 24.84
CA ASP A 324 23.34 22.82 23.55
C ASP A 324 22.46 22.41 22.37
N MET A 325 21.97 21.16 22.34
CA MET A 325 21.06 20.65 21.31
C MET A 325 19.77 21.48 21.22
N ASP A 326 19.16 21.79 22.35
CA ASP A 326 17.98 22.65 22.42
C ASP A 326 18.31 24.08 21.97
N ARG A 327 19.48 24.63 22.35
CA ARG A 327 19.92 25.96 21.93
C ARG A 327 20.09 26.02 20.41
N LYS A 328 20.75 25.03 19.80
CA LYS A 328 20.91 24.88 18.35
C LYS A 328 19.55 24.77 17.65
N THR A 329 18.65 23.93 18.18
CA THR A 329 17.28 23.76 17.65
C THR A 329 16.47 25.06 17.73
N ARG A 330 16.47 25.75 18.88
CA ARG A 330 15.77 27.04 19.04
C ARG A 330 16.41 28.14 18.19
N ALA A 331 17.74 28.16 18.05
CA ALA A 331 18.44 29.12 17.19
C ALA A 331 18.11 28.88 15.72
N TRP A 332 18.07 27.61 15.28
CA TRP A 332 17.63 27.25 13.94
C TRP A 332 16.18 27.70 13.68
N GLY A 333 15.27 27.43 14.61
CA GLY A 333 13.87 27.88 14.52
C GLY A 333 13.77 29.41 14.49
N ARG A 334 14.51 30.14 15.33
CA ARG A 334 14.54 31.62 15.27
C ARG A 334 15.11 32.15 13.96
N LYS A 335 16.09 31.47 13.36
CA LYS A 335 16.74 31.91 12.12
C LYS A 335 15.90 31.58 10.88
N HIS A 336 15.23 30.44 10.85
CA HIS A 336 14.58 29.91 9.66
C HIS A 336 13.05 29.87 9.74
N LEU A 337 12.45 30.02 10.92
CA LEU A 337 10.97 30.00 11.12
C LEU A 337 10.38 31.36 11.56
N ARG A 338 11.17 32.31 12.12
CA ARG A 338 10.63 33.64 12.54
C ARG A 338 10.42 34.65 11.40
N VAL A 339 10.70 34.30 10.16
CA VAL A 339 10.34 35.10 8.99
C VAL A 339 9.35 34.30 8.16
N ARG A 340 8.09 34.24 8.61
CA ARG A 340 6.91 33.83 7.82
C ARG A 340 5.62 33.97 8.64
N HIS A 341 5.15 35.22 8.78
CA HIS A 341 3.73 35.46 8.56
C HIS A 341 3.48 35.41 7.05
N PHE A 342 2.34 34.83 6.68
CA PHE A 342 1.74 34.77 5.34
C PHE A 342 2.32 35.79 4.34
N THR A 343 3.13 35.32 3.38
CA THR A 343 3.21 35.82 2.00
C THR A 343 4.26 35.02 1.23
N ALA A 344 3.95 34.76 -0.04
CA ALA A 344 4.88 34.23 -1.02
C ALA A 344 6.11 35.15 -1.16
N THR A 345 7.29 34.55 -1.32
CA THR A 345 8.20 34.65 -2.50
C THR A 345 9.69 34.54 -2.11
N THR A 346 10.42 33.75 -2.91
CA THR A 346 11.86 33.77 -3.22
C THR A 346 12.90 33.32 -2.18
N VAL A 347 13.64 32.25 -2.54
CA VAL A 347 15.04 32.07 -2.14
C VAL A 347 15.91 32.22 -3.38
N ALA A 348 16.49 33.41 -3.53
CA ALA A 348 17.71 33.62 -4.27
C ALA A 348 18.89 33.41 -3.29
N ALA A 349 19.61 32.29 -3.44
CA ALA A 349 20.96 32.12 -2.89
C ALA A 349 21.64 30.93 -3.59
N ALA A 350 22.02 31.13 -4.85
CA ALA A 350 22.98 30.26 -5.52
C ALA A 350 23.85 31.10 -6.48
N LYS A 351 24.90 31.72 -5.93
CA LYS A 351 26.06 32.18 -6.69
C LYS A 351 27.30 32.13 -5.79
N MET A 352 28.05 31.04 -5.93
CA MET A 352 29.49 30.99 -6.19
C MET A 352 30.06 29.65 -5.71
N THR A 353 30.31 28.74 -6.66
CA THR A 353 31.49 27.86 -6.71
C THR A 353 31.52 27.17 -8.08
N LYS A 354 32.73 26.94 -8.59
CA LYS A 354 33.09 26.75 -10.00
C LYS A 354 32.61 25.43 -10.62
N ASN A 355 32.09 25.56 -11.85
CA ASN A 355 31.98 24.63 -12.99
C ASN A 355 32.21 23.13 -12.78
N TYR A 356 31.12 22.40 -12.53
CA TYR A 356 30.72 21.14 -13.18
C TYR A 356 29.16 21.12 -13.22
N PRO A 357 28.49 20.57 -14.26
CA PRO A 357 27.05 20.77 -14.45
C PRO A 357 26.22 20.09 -13.34
N ALA A 358 25.46 20.89 -12.58
CA ALA A 358 24.66 20.45 -11.43
C ALA A 358 23.24 20.01 -11.84
N SER A 359 22.83 18.81 -11.45
CA SER A 359 21.43 18.34 -11.54
C SER A 359 20.59 18.93 -10.40
N THR A 360 19.47 19.57 -10.72
CA THR A 360 18.46 20.08 -9.78
C THR A 360 18.04 18.99 -8.77
N PRO A 361 17.88 19.28 -7.46
CA PRO A 361 17.37 18.30 -6.50
C PRO A 361 16.00 17.77 -6.98
N PRO A 362 15.75 16.46 -6.89
CA PRO A 362 14.53 15.87 -7.44
C PRO A 362 13.31 16.42 -6.70
N LYS A 363 12.34 16.96 -7.45
CA LYS A 363 11.05 17.43 -6.93
C LYS A 363 10.33 16.26 -6.24
N LYS A 364 9.61 16.49 -5.13
CA LYS A 364 8.70 15.48 -4.54
C LYS A 364 7.75 14.99 -5.64
N GLN A 365 7.59 13.68 -5.80
CA GLN A 365 6.64 13.15 -6.76
C GLN A 365 5.21 13.44 -6.29
N ILE A 366 4.38 13.97 -7.17
CA ILE A 366 2.94 14.16 -6.93
C ILE A 366 2.20 13.25 -7.92
N ASN A 367 1.32 12.38 -7.43
CA ASN A 367 0.61 11.40 -8.25
C ASN A 367 -0.89 11.71 -8.33
N LEU A 368 -1.28 12.48 -9.34
CA LEU A 368 -2.67 12.76 -9.69
C LEU A 368 -3.28 11.70 -10.61
N LEU A 369 -2.61 10.56 -10.84
CA LEU A 369 -3.15 9.43 -11.60
C LEU A 369 -3.89 8.44 -10.71
N ARG A 370 -3.40 8.16 -9.50
CA ARG A 370 -3.90 7.05 -8.65
C ARG A 370 -5.35 7.25 -8.20
N GLY A 371 -6.26 6.37 -8.62
CA GLY A 371 -7.70 6.44 -8.32
C GLY A 371 -8.15 5.80 -7.00
N TRP A 372 -7.35 5.94 -5.94
CA TRP A 372 -7.59 5.34 -4.62
C TRP A 372 -7.99 6.43 -3.61
N PRO A 373 -8.75 6.08 -2.54
CA PRO A 373 -8.94 7.00 -1.43
C PRO A 373 -7.60 7.25 -0.73
N ASN A 374 -7.37 8.48 -0.27
CA ASN A 374 -6.30 8.79 0.65
C ASN A 374 -6.44 7.92 1.92
N THR A 375 -5.32 7.42 2.45
CA THR A 375 -5.32 6.50 3.59
C THR A 375 -5.91 7.10 4.87
N SER A 376 -5.84 8.43 5.03
CA SER A 376 -6.46 9.15 6.15
C SER A 376 -7.98 9.15 6.12
N LEU A 377 -8.59 8.89 4.95
CA LEU A 377 -10.04 8.85 4.77
C LEU A 377 -10.63 7.45 4.92
N LEU A 378 -9.82 6.45 5.26
CA LEU A 378 -10.27 5.08 5.47
C LEU A 378 -10.90 4.91 6.88
N PRO A 379 -12.05 4.21 7.02
CA PRO A 379 -12.74 4.00 8.28
C PRO A 379 -12.11 2.85 9.09
N THR A 380 -10.81 2.93 9.37
CA THR A 380 -10.03 1.86 10.01
C THR A 380 -10.56 1.50 11.40
N ALA A 381 -10.91 2.49 12.21
CA ALA A 381 -11.46 2.29 13.55
C ALA A 381 -12.86 1.65 13.52
N GLN A 382 -13.71 2.06 12.57
CA GLN A 382 -15.05 1.50 12.40
C GLN A 382 -14.97 0.05 11.91
N LEU A 383 -14.07 -0.25 10.96
CA LEU A 383 -13.80 -1.62 10.50
C LEU A 383 -13.30 -2.52 11.62
N GLN A 384 -12.39 -2.03 12.47
CA GLN A 384 -11.93 -2.78 13.64
C GLN A 384 -13.07 -3.09 14.61
N LYS A 385 -13.90 -2.08 14.92
CA LYS A 385 -15.07 -2.24 15.78
C LYS A 385 -16.10 -3.21 15.21
N ALA A 386 -16.41 -3.12 13.91
CA ALA A 386 -17.31 -4.04 13.22
C ALA A 386 -16.77 -5.47 13.25
N SER A 387 -15.46 -5.64 12.96
CA SER A 387 -14.80 -6.95 13.02
C SER A 387 -14.88 -7.57 14.42
N ASN A 388 -14.58 -6.78 15.47
CA ASN A 388 -14.67 -7.25 16.84
C ASN A 388 -16.08 -7.72 17.20
N ARG A 389 -17.14 -7.04 16.73
CA ARG A 389 -18.53 -7.47 16.94
C ARG A 389 -18.82 -8.80 16.26
N VAL A 390 -18.45 -8.94 14.99
CA VAL A 390 -18.62 -10.19 14.24
C VAL A 390 -17.95 -11.35 14.97
N TYR A 391 -16.71 -11.18 15.41
CA TYR A 391 -15.96 -12.25 16.10
C TYR A 391 -16.44 -12.53 17.53
N SER A 392 -17.10 -11.58 18.19
CA SER A 392 -17.56 -11.74 19.57
C SER A 392 -18.87 -12.52 19.70
N ASP A 393 -19.65 -12.63 18.61
CA ASP A 393 -20.92 -13.37 18.58
C ASP A 393 -20.76 -14.65 17.75
N PRO A 394 -20.66 -15.84 18.38
CA PRO A 394 -20.55 -17.11 17.66
C PRO A 394 -21.67 -17.38 16.64
N SER A 395 -22.87 -16.84 16.87
CA SER A 395 -24.01 -17.00 15.95
C SER A 395 -23.85 -16.21 14.64
N VAL A 396 -22.98 -15.19 14.64
CA VAL A 396 -22.61 -14.40 13.46
C VAL A 396 -21.26 -14.86 12.90
N CYS A 397 -20.28 -15.08 13.78
CA CYS A 397 -18.93 -15.50 13.44
C CYS A 397 -18.91 -16.83 12.69
N HIS A 398 -19.49 -17.90 13.25
CA HIS A 398 -19.37 -19.24 12.66
C HIS A 398 -20.00 -19.30 11.26
N PRO A 399 -21.23 -18.82 11.01
CA PRO A 399 -21.78 -18.81 9.66
C PRO A 399 -20.98 -17.93 8.69
N SER A 400 -20.34 -16.85 9.16
CA SER A 400 -19.52 -15.99 8.29
C SER A 400 -18.22 -16.65 7.80
N LEU A 401 -17.75 -17.69 8.50
CA LEU A 401 -16.53 -18.44 8.16
C LEU A 401 -16.80 -19.69 7.31
N LEU A 402 -18.07 -20.05 7.09
CA LEU A 402 -18.49 -21.19 6.29
C LEU A 402 -18.87 -20.76 4.87
N TYR A 403 -19.12 -21.74 4.00
CA TYR A 403 -19.87 -21.50 2.77
C TYR A 403 -21.25 -20.89 3.07
N GLY A 404 -21.78 -20.13 2.14
CA GLY A 404 -23.03 -19.39 2.35
C GLY A 404 -23.91 -19.33 1.12
N PRO A 405 -24.96 -18.51 1.18
CA PRO A 405 -25.92 -18.41 0.09
C PRO A 405 -25.27 -17.85 -1.19
N ASP A 406 -25.63 -18.43 -2.34
CA ASP A 406 -25.25 -17.93 -3.68
C ASP A 406 -25.45 -16.40 -3.85
N PRO A 407 -26.61 -15.79 -3.48
CA PRO A 407 -26.79 -14.34 -3.60
C PRO A 407 -26.07 -13.54 -2.50
N GLY A 408 -25.50 -14.22 -1.50
CA GLY A 408 -24.84 -13.65 -0.33
C GLY A 408 -25.71 -13.53 0.92
N PRO A 409 -25.11 -13.11 2.05
CA PRO A 409 -25.80 -13.03 3.35
C PRO A 409 -27.10 -12.23 3.26
N GLN A 410 -28.20 -12.84 3.72
CA GLN A 410 -29.52 -12.21 3.71
C GLN A 410 -29.52 -10.86 4.44
N SER A 411 -28.87 -10.80 5.60
CA SER A 411 -28.76 -9.60 6.43
C SER A 411 -28.11 -8.43 5.68
N LEU A 412 -27.02 -8.68 4.94
CA LEU A 412 -26.37 -7.65 4.14
C LEU A 412 -27.27 -7.18 2.99
N ARG A 413 -27.95 -8.11 2.30
CA ARG A 413 -28.87 -7.75 1.22
C ARG A 413 -30.02 -6.87 1.71
N GLU A 414 -30.58 -7.16 2.87
CA GLU A 414 -31.61 -6.35 3.52
C GLU A 414 -31.09 -4.97 3.94
N SER A 415 -29.91 -4.91 4.56
CA SER A 415 -29.26 -3.65 4.94
C SER A 415 -28.98 -2.77 3.72
N ILE A 416 -28.43 -3.34 2.64
CA ILE A 416 -28.19 -2.63 1.38
C ILE A 416 -29.51 -2.14 0.78
N ALA A 417 -30.51 -3.00 0.67
CA ALA A 417 -31.82 -2.61 0.14
C ALA A 417 -32.44 -1.45 0.93
N LYS A 418 -32.37 -1.49 2.27
CA LYS A 418 -32.83 -0.40 3.13
C LYS A 418 -32.05 0.89 2.89
N TRP A 419 -30.72 0.80 2.83
CA TRP A 419 -29.84 1.94 2.62
C TRP A 419 -30.06 2.61 1.26
N LEU A 420 -30.15 1.82 0.18
CA LEU A 420 -30.42 2.31 -1.17
C LEU A 420 -31.80 2.97 -1.26
N ARG A 421 -32.85 2.37 -0.68
CA ARG A 421 -34.17 3.02 -0.58
C ARG A 421 -34.11 4.35 0.16
N GLY A 422 -33.28 4.43 1.21
CA GLY A 422 -33.06 5.66 1.96
C GLY A 422 -32.44 6.76 1.09
N PHE A 423 -31.42 6.42 0.30
CA PHE A 423 -30.68 7.39 -0.51
C PHE A 423 -31.42 7.78 -1.81
N TYR A 424 -32.05 6.82 -2.49
CA TYR A 424 -32.79 7.01 -3.75
C TYR A 424 -34.31 7.08 -3.54
N SER A 425 -34.78 7.50 -2.36
CA SER A 425 -36.20 7.42 -1.97
C SER A 425 -37.17 8.02 -2.98
N ASP A 426 -36.75 9.09 -3.64
CA ASP A 426 -37.57 9.87 -4.57
C ASP A 426 -37.85 9.08 -5.86
N TYR A 427 -37.13 7.97 -6.09
CA TYR A 427 -37.17 7.14 -7.28
C TYR A 427 -37.48 5.65 -6.98
N TYR A 428 -37.42 5.24 -5.72
CA TYR A 428 -37.74 3.86 -5.29
C TYR A 428 -39.23 3.61 -5.02
N ALA A 429 -39.99 4.65 -4.68
CA ALA A 429 -41.32 4.52 -4.08
C ALA A 429 -42.43 4.05 -5.04
N ALA A 430 -42.16 3.92 -6.33
CA ALA A 430 -43.20 3.68 -7.33
C ALA A 430 -43.81 2.26 -7.29
N ASN A 431 -43.15 1.26 -6.70
CA ASN A 431 -43.65 -0.14 -6.61
C ASN A 431 -43.05 -0.87 -5.40
N ASP A 432 -43.64 -0.72 -4.20
CA ASP A 432 -43.24 -1.48 -3.01
C ASP A 432 -43.90 -2.87 -3.00
N ASP A 433 -43.22 -3.84 -3.58
CA ASP A 433 -43.63 -5.25 -3.59
C ASP A 433 -43.07 -6.04 -2.40
N GLY A 434 -42.39 -5.39 -1.46
CA GLY A 434 -41.75 -6.02 -0.30
C GLY A 434 -40.52 -6.88 -0.63
N LYS A 435 -40.14 -7.08 -1.89
CA LYS A 435 -39.08 -8.02 -2.33
C LYS A 435 -37.73 -7.34 -2.60
N HIS A 436 -37.41 -6.28 -1.86
CA HIS A 436 -36.24 -5.44 -2.16
C HIS A 436 -34.90 -6.15 -2.02
N ALA A 437 -34.75 -7.06 -1.04
CA ALA A 437 -33.52 -7.84 -0.88
C ALA A 437 -33.33 -8.88 -2.00
N ASP A 438 -34.40 -9.30 -2.67
CA ASP A 438 -34.37 -10.23 -3.81
C ASP A 438 -33.87 -9.56 -5.08
N ARG A 439 -33.72 -8.23 -5.07
CA ARG A 439 -33.11 -7.43 -6.13
C ARG A 439 -31.61 -7.22 -5.94
N ILE A 440 -31.02 -7.75 -4.87
CA ILE A 440 -29.60 -7.56 -4.53
C ILE A 440 -28.85 -8.89 -4.62
N CYS A 441 -27.68 -8.87 -5.27
CA CYS A 441 -26.70 -9.97 -5.19
C CYS A 441 -25.38 -9.40 -4.66
N ILE A 442 -24.76 -10.05 -3.67
CA ILE A 442 -23.46 -9.66 -3.13
C ILE A 442 -22.34 -10.13 -4.05
N THR A 443 -21.33 -9.29 -4.22
CA THR A 443 -20.25 -9.49 -5.20
C THR A 443 -18.90 -9.18 -4.56
N GLY A 444 -17.80 -9.55 -5.22
CA GLY A 444 -16.43 -9.20 -4.85
C GLY A 444 -16.02 -7.77 -5.21
N GLY A 445 -17.00 -6.87 -5.41
CA GLY A 445 -16.81 -5.51 -5.92
C GLY A 445 -17.04 -5.39 -7.43
N ALA A 446 -17.14 -4.16 -7.91
CA ALA A 446 -17.58 -3.82 -9.28
C ALA A 446 -16.87 -4.60 -10.41
N SER A 447 -15.54 -4.71 -10.38
CA SER A 447 -14.79 -5.43 -11.43
C SER A 447 -15.07 -6.93 -11.47
N GLN A 448 -15.16 -7.59 -10.31
CA GLN A 448 -15.48 -9.01 -10.28
C GLN A 448 -16.95 -9.24 -10.66
N ASN A 449 -17.84 -8.35 -10.24
CA ASN A 449 -19.24 -8.42 -10.65
C ASN A 449 -19.40 -8.25 -12.17
N LEU A 450 -18.66 -7.32 -12.78
CA LEU A 450 -18.65 -7.15 -14.24
C LEU A 450 -18.26 -8.46 -14.92
N ALA A 451 -17.20 -9.13 -14.46
CA ALA A 451 -16.81 -10.44 -15.00
C ALA A 451 -17.93 -11.50 -14.86
N CYS A 452 -18.57 -11.59 -13.69
CA CYS A 452 -19.70 -12.51 -13.46
C CYS A 452 -20.91 -12.19 -14.36
N LEU A 453 -21.24 -10.90 -14.53
CA LEU A 453 -22.31 -10.45 -15.43
C LEU A 453 -22.03 -10.89 -16.88
N LEU A 454 -20.80 -10.74 -17.37
CA LEU A 454 -20.43 -11.22 -18.72
C LEU A 454 -20.48 -12.74 -18.82
N GLN A 455 -20.05 -13.47 -17.79
CA GLN A 455 -20.14 -14.92 -17.77
C GLN A 455 -21.58 -15.43 -17.88
N VAL A 456 -22.56 -14.73 -17.30
CA VAL A 456 -23.97 -15.15 -17.33
C VAL A 456 -24.75 -14.57 -18.51
N TYR A 457 -24.50 -13.31 -18.88
CA TYR A 457 -25.39 -12.51 -19.73
C TYR A 457 -24.86 -12.16 -21.13
N SER A 458 -23.60 -12.52 -21.43
CA SER A 458 -23.02 -12.35 -22.76
C SER A 458 -22.65 -13.67 -23.40
N ASP A 459 -22.41 -13.66 -24.70
CA ASP A 459 -21.79 -14.75 -25.43
C ASP A 459 -20.82 -14.16 -26.47
N PRO A 460 -19.58 -14.66 -26.56
CA PRO A 460 -18.54 -14.04 -27.39
C PRO A 460 -18.86 -14.03 -28.90
N VAL A 461 -19.81 -14.86 -29.35
CA VAL A 461 -20.17 -14.96 -30.76
C VAL A 461 -21.36 -14.05 -31.10
N VAL A 462 -22.30 -13.84 -30.18
CA VAL A 462 -23.55 -13.12 -30.49
C VAL A 462 -23.70 -11.77 -29.77
N THR A 463 -22.91 -11.51 -28.73
CA THR A 463 -23.02 -10.27 -27.96
C THR A 463 -22.01 -9.23 -28.45
N THR A 464 -22.51 -8.04 -28.83
CA THR A 464 -21.68 -6.86 -29.12
C THR A 464 -21.63 -5.95 -27.90
N VAL A 465 -20.45 -5.43 -27.54
CA VAL A 465 -20.29 -4.51 -26.41
C VAL A 465 -20.09 -3.09 -26.91
N TRP A 466 -20.79 -2.15 -26.30
CA TRP A 466 -20.69 -0.71 -26.52
C TRP A 466 -20.21 -0.06 -25.24
N MET A 467 -19.08 0.63 -25.30
CA MET A 467 -18.44 1.24 -24.14
C MET A 467 -18.44 2.75 -24.29
N VAL A 468 -19.12 3.43 -23.37
CA VAL A 468 -19.16 4.90 -23.35
C VAL A 468 -17.77 5.42 -23.03
N THR A 469 -17.24 6.25 -23.94
CA THR A 469 -15.84 6.70 -24.00
C THR A 469 -15.78 8.22 -23.86
N PRO A 470 -14.93 8.76 -22.97
CA PRO A 470 -13.89 8.08 -22.21
C PRO A 470 -14.45 7.16 -21.11
N THR A 471 -13.72 6.07 -20.81
CA THR A 471 -14.23 4.99 -19.95
C THR A 471 -13.26 4.55 -18.86
N TYR A 472 -13.72 3.75 -17.90
CA TYR A 472 -12.83 3.10 -16.93
C TYR A 472 -11.97 2.04 -17.63
N TYR A 473 -10.74 2.41 -17.98
CA TYR A 473 -9.86 1.60 -18.82
C TYR A 473 -9.61 0.16 -18.35
N LEU A 474 -9.61 -0.12 -17.04
CA LEU A 474 -9.43 -1.48 -16.52
C LEU A 474 -10.65 -2.38 -16.79
N ALA A 475 -11.82 -1.81 -17.08
CA ALA A 475 -12.98 -2.57 -17.52
C ALA A 475 -12.72 -3.22 -18.89
N GLY A 476 -11.99 -2.55 -19.79
CA GLY A 476 -11.70 -3.06 -21.14
C GLY A 476 -11.07 -4.46 -21.11
N ARG A 477 -10.13 -4.69 -20.19
CA ARG A 477 -9.50 -6.00 -20.00
C ARG A 477 -10.48 -7.09 -19.59
N ILE A 478 -11.52 -6.77 -18.82
CA ILE A 478 -12.53 -7.74 -18.36
C ILE A 478 -13.42 -8.21 -19.53
N PHE A 479 -13.71 -7.30 -20.48
CA PHE A 479 -14.40 -7.66 -21.72
C PHE A 479 -13.51 -8.50 -22.65
N ASP A 480 -12.23 -8.13 -22.77
CA ASP A 480 -11.24 -8.87 -23.56
C ASP A 480 -11.03 -10.30 -23.01
N ASP A 481 -10.86 -10.45 -21.69
CA ASP A 481 -10.77 -11.77 -21.02
C ASP A 481 -12.04 -12.62 -21.22
N SER A 482 -13.17 -11.99 -21.56
CA SER A 482 -14.45 -12.66 -21.89
C SER A 482 -14.61 -12.98 -23.38
N GLY A 483 -13.62 -12.64 -24.22
CA GLY A 483 -13.62 -12.84 -25.67
C GLY A 483 -14.62 -11.96 -26.42
N LEU A 484 -15.00 -10.80 -25.86
CA LEU A 484 -16.00 -9.91 -26.43
C LEU A 484 -15.36 -8.79 -27.26
N VAL A 485 -15.98 -8.49 -28.40
CA VAL A 485 -15.61 -7.33 -29.23
C VAL A 485 -16.25 -6.07 -28.64
N VAL A 486 -15.42 -5.10 -28.27
CA VAL A 486 -15.84 -3.83 -27.68
C VAL A 486 -15.77 -2.72 -28.72
N ARG A 487 -16.84 -1.91 -28.80
CA ARG A 487 -16.93 -0.72 -29.64
C ARG A 487 -17.03 0.53 -28.78
N ALA A 488 -16.38 1.60 -29.20
CA ALA A 488 -16.48 2.89 -28.53
C ALA A 488 -17.78 3.61 -28.92
N VAL A 489 -18.35 4.33 -27.96
CA VAL A 489 -19.40 5.33 -28.17
C VAL A 489 -19.01 6.58 -27.42
N GLY A 490 -18.98 7.73 -28.07
CA GLY A 490 -18.56 8.98 -27.44
C GLY A 490 -19.53 9.47 -26.35
N GLU A 491 -19.06 10.38 -25.51
CA GLU A 491 -19.91 11.21 -24.67
C GLU A 491 -20.36 12.49 -25.42
N GLY A 492 -21.66 12.66 -25.58
CA GLY A 492 -22.28 13.92 -26.00
C GLY A 492 -22.31 15.00 -24.90
N SER A 493 -23.14 16.03 -25.11
CA SER A 493 -23.33 17.13 -24.15
C SER A 493 -24.06 16.70 -22.88
N GLU A 494 -25.07 15.84 -23.03
CA GLU A 494 -25.99 15.41 -21.96
C GLU A 494 -25.62 14.06 -21.33
N GLY A 495 -24.56 13.40 -21.82
CA GLY A 495 -24.23 12.02 -21.44
C GLY A 495 -23.70 11.23 -22.64
N VAL A 496 -24.21 10.02 -22.87
CA VAL A 496 -23.86 9.20 -24.04
C VAL A 496 -24.27 9.89 -25.34
N ASP A 497 -23.46 9.77 -26.39
CA ASP A 497 -23.88 10.08 -27.77
C ASP A 497 -24.91 9.04 -28.24
N LEU A 498 -26.18 9.35 -27.99
CA LEU A 498 -27.32 8.47 -28.28
C LEU A 498 -27.52 8.25 -29.78
N GLU A 499 -27.21 9.25 -30.62
CA GLU A 499 -27.38 9.15 -32.07
C GLU A 499 -26.37 8.16 -32.66
N SER A 500 -25.10 8.30 -32.29
CA SER A 500 -24.03 7.38 -32.70
C SER A 500 -24.28 5.96 -32.19
N LEU A 501 -24.71 5.83 -30.92
CA LEU A 501 -25.08 4.54 -30.33
C LEU A 501 -26.22 3.87 -31.09
N GLU A 502 -27.33 4.56 -31.32
CA GLU A 502 -28.50 4.00 -32.01
C GLU A 502 -28.15 3.58 -33.43
N LYS A 503 -27.37 4.39 -34.15
CA LYS A 503 -26.87 4.03 -35.48
C LYS A 503 -26.09 2.72 -35.42
N GLY A 504 -25.15 2.59 -34.49
CA GLY A 504 -24.34 1.38 -34.30
C GLY A 504 -25.18 0.14 -33.94
N LEU A 505 -26.15 0.29 -33.04
CA LEU A 505 -27.08 -0.78 -32.64
C LEU A 505 -27.91 -1.27 -33.84
N ARG A 506 -28.44 -0.34 -34.64
CA ARG A 506 -29.23 -0.64 -35.83
C ARG A 506 -28.41 -1.36 -36.91
N GLU A 507 -27.17 -0.96 -37.14
CA GLU A 507 -26.26 -1.64 -38.07
C GLU A 507 -25.94 -3.06 -37.59
N GLY A 508 -25.69 -3.26 -36.29
CA GLY A 508 -25.50 -4.58 -35.69
C GLY A 508 -26.70 -5.51 -35.88
N ARG A 509 -27.92 -4.96 -35.82
CA ARG A 509 -29.18 -5.70 -36.00
C ARG A 509 -29.27 -6.41 -37.36
N SER A 510 -28.66 -5.87 -38.41
CA SER A 510 -28.65 -6.46 -39.76
C SER A 510 -27.93 -7.82 -39.85
N ASN A 511 -27.12 -8.17 -38.84
CA ASN A 511 -26.42 -9.45 -38.74
C ASN A 511 -27.10 -10.46 -37.80
N GLU A 512 -28.27 -10.14 -37.24
CA GLU A 512 -29.01 -11.01 -36.33
C GLU A 512 -29.45 -12.34 -36.96
N GLY A 513 -29.37 -13.43 -36.20
CA GLY A 513 -29.82 -14.77 -36.60
C GLY A 513 -28.83 -15.58 -37.44
N LYS A 514 -27.72 -14.98 -37.89
CA LYS A 514 -26.66 -15.69 -38.63
C LYS A 514 -25.78 -16.58 -37.74
N LEU A 515 -25.67 -16.23 -36.47
CA LEU A 515 -24.79 -16.88 -35.50
C LEU A 515 -25.59 -17.47 -34.34
N LYS A 516 -25.16 -18.63 -33.83
CA LYS A 516 -25.76 -19.31 -32.68
C LYS A 516 -24.89 -19.11 -31.43
N PRO A 517 -25.48 -18.84 -30.25
CA PRO A 517 -24.73 -18.76 -29.00
C PRO A 517 -23.94 -20.05 -28.73
N LEU A 518 -22.73 -19.92 -28.17
CA LEU A 518 -21.94 -21.04 -27.68
C LEU A 518 -22.47 -21.55 -26.33
N LYS A 519 -22.96 -20.64 -25.49
CA LYS A 519 -23.51 -20.97 -24.17
C LYS A 519 -24.87 -21.64 -24.31
N SER A 520 -25.06 -22.77 -23.61
CA SER A 520 -26.35 -23.45 -23.56
C SER A 520 -27.39 -22.61 -22.81
N PRO A 521 -28.66 -22.58 -23.25
CA PRO A 521 -29.71 -21.83 -22.56
C PRO A 521 -29.94 -22.41 -21.16
N LYS A 522 -30.10 -21.53 -20.16
CA LYS A 522 -30.48 -21.89 -18.79
C LYS A 522 -31.75 -21.14 -18.40
N PRO A 523 -32.64 -21.72 -17.57
CA PRO A 523 -33.86 -21.03 -17.11
C PRO A 523 -33.58 -19.71 -16.37
N TRP A 524 -32.42 -19.62 -15.73
CA TRP A 524 -31.98 -18.47 -14.92
C TRP A 524 -31.03 -17.51 -15.65
N SER A 525 -30.74 -17.72 -16.95
CA SER A 525 -29.86 -16.81 -17.71
C SER A 525 -30.52 -16.32 -19.00
N LYS A 526 -30.03 -15.19 -19.51
CA LYS A 526 -30.42 -14.59 -20.79
C LYS A 526 -29.14 -14.13 -21.49
N ILE A 527 -28.96 -14.46 -22.75
CA ILE A 527 -27.87 -13.88 -23.55
C ILE A 527 -28.42 -12.62 -24.22
N TYR A 528 -27.89 -11.46 -23.86
CA TYR A 528 -28.24 -10.20 -24.51
C TYR A 528 -27.44 -10.03 -25.80
N LYS A 529 -28.09 -9.52 -26.85
CA LYS A 529 -27.42 -9.23 -28.12
C LYS A 529 -26.44 -8.07 -28.00
N ASN A 530 -26.75 -7.12 -27.13
CA ASN A 530 -25.92 -5.96 -26.89
C ASN A 530 -25.63 -5.83 -25.39
N ILE A 531 -24.46 -5.31 -25.07
CA ILE A 531 -24.14 -4.81 -23.74
C ILE A 531 -23.68 -3.38 -23.88
N ILE A 532 -24.20 -2.49 -23.03
CA ILE A 532 -23.77 -1.10 -22.98
C ILE A 532 -23.17 -0.88 -21.59
N TYR A 533 -21.89 -0.53 -21.53
CA TYR A 533 -21.17 -0.24 -20.28
C TYR A 533 -20.93 1.26 -20.14
N CYS A 534 -21.30 1.80 -18.98
CA CYS A 534 -21.08 3.21 -18.68
C CYS A 534 -20.97 3.49 -17.17
N VAL A 535 -20.48 4.69 -16.86
CA VAL A 535 -20.46 5.27 -15.51
C VAL A 535 -21.41 6.49 -15.54
N PRO A 536 -22.69 6.36 -15.15
CA PRO A 536 -23.69 7.40 -15.44
C PRO A 536 -23.48 8.69 -14.65
N THR A 537 -22.93 8.58 -13.45
CA THR A 537 -22.85 9.68 -12.47
C THR A 537 -21.38 9.89 -12.09
N PHE A 538 -20.88 11.12 -12.24
CA PHE A 538 -19.47 11.49 -11.98
C PHE A 538 -18.48 10.53 -12.66
N SER A 539 -18.68 10.35 -13.96
CA SER A 539 -18.04 9.32 -14.78
C SER A 539 -16.52 9.24 -14.59
N ASN A 540 -15.98 8.03 -14.52
CA ASN A 540 -14.54 7.82 -14.60
C ASN A 540 -14.17 7.57 -16.07
N PRO A 541 -13.43 8.48 -16.73
CA PRO A 541 -12.64 9.57 -16.15
C PRO A 541 -13.24 10.98 -16.30
N SER A 542 -14.33 11.17 -17.06
CA SER A 542 -14.77 12.49 -17.54
C SER A 542 -15.31 13.43 -16.46
N GLY A 543 -15.73 12.89 -15.32
CA GLY A 543 -16.45 13.60 -14.26
C GLY A 543 -17.87 14.03 -14.65
N LYS A 544 -18.33 13.69 -15.87
CA LYS A 544 -19.68 14.06 -16.34
C LYS A 544 -20.75 13.23 -15.64
N THR A 545 -21.94 13.81 -15.55
CA THR A 545 -23.16 13.14 -15.08
C THR A 545 -24.19 13.18 -16.19
N MET A 546 -24.70 12.02 -16.58
CA MET A 546 -25.76 11.92 -17.59
C MET A 546 -27.05 12.55 -17.09
N SER A 547 -27.69 13.38 -17.91
CA SER A 547 -28.97 14.00 -17.56
C SER A 547 -30.10 12.97 -17.52
N LEU A 548 -31.22 13.32 -16.86
CA LEU A 548 -32.39 12.46 -16.77
C LEU A 548 -32.96 12.10 -18.16
N ALA A 549 -32.94 13.05 -19.09
CA ALA A 549 -33.40 12.83 -20.46
C ALA A 549 -32.51 11.80 -21.18
N CYS A 550 -31.19 11.94 -21.08
CA CYS A 550 -30.23 10.98 -21.64
C CYS A 550 -30.42 9.58 -21.05
N ARG A 551 -30.52 9.46 -19.72
CA ARG A 551 -30.74 8.18 -19.02
C ARG A 551 -32.05 7.50 -19.48
N THR A 552 -33.12 8.27 -19.59
CA THR A 552 -34.44 7.76 -20.02
C THR A 552 -34.39 7.23 -21.45
N GLN A 553 -33.78 7.99 -22.36
CA GLN A 553 -33.65 7.56 -23.76
C GLN A 553 -32.72 6.35 -23.90
N LEU A 554 -31.65 6.28 -23.10
CA LEU A 554 -30.74 5.14 -23.10
C LEU A 554 -31.43 3.84 -22.66
N VAL A 555 -32.30 3.88 -21.65
CA VAL A 555 -33.13 2.73 -21.26
C VAL A 555 -34.06 2.30 -22.41
N ARG A 556 -34.67 3.25 -23.13
CA ARG A 556 -35.51 2.93 -24.30
C ARG A 556 -34.74 2.20 -25.39
N LEU A 557 -33.56 2.71 -25.75
CA LEU A 557 -32.69 2.04 -26.72
C LEU A 557 -32.28 0.65 -26.23
N ALA A 558 -31.93 0.50 -24.95
CA ALA A 558 -31.56 -0.79 -24.40
C ALA A 558 -32.68 -1.82 -24.50
N ARG A 559 -33.93 -1.42 -24.27
CA ARG A 559 -35.09 -2.31 -24.46
C ARG A 559 -35.34 -2.64 -25.93
N GLU A 560 -35.28 -1.64 -26.80
CA GLU A 560 -35.54 -1.80 -28.24
C GLU A 560 -34.53 -2.74 -28.93
N TYR A 561 -33.26 -2.62 -28.56
CA TYR A 561 -32.15 -3.34 -29.20
C TYR A 561 -31.64 -4.54 -28.38
N ASP A 562 -32.43 -5.03 -27.42
CA ASP A 562 -32.08 -6.16 -26.55
C ASP A 562 -30.68 -6.03 -25.92
N ALA A 563 -30.42 -4.85 -25.34
CA ALA A 563 -29.18 -4.52 -24.67
C ALA A 563 -29.29 -4.62 -23.15
N LEU A 564 -28.24 -5.12 -22.49
CA LEU A 564 -28.06 -4.98 -21.05
C LEU A 564 -27.20 -3.75 -20.76
N LEU A 565 -27.75 -2.79 -20.02
CA LEU A 565 -27.03 -1.67 -19.44
C LEU A 565 -26.33 -2.14 -18.16
N ILE A 566 -24.99 -2.10 -18.15
CA ILE A 566 -24.18 -2.36 -16.96
C ILE A 566 -23.61 -1.03 -16.50
N THR A 567 -24.07 -0.53 -15.34
CA THR A 567 -23.69 0.79 -14.84
C THR A 567 -22.84 0.71 -13.59
N ASP A 568 -21.64 1.30 -13.62
CA ASP A 568 -20.82 1.42 -12.40
C ASP A 568 -21.28 2.64 -11.58
N ASP A 569 -22.26 2.44 -10.68
CA ASP A 569 -22.81 3.49 -9.82
C ASP A 569 -22.01 3.64 -8.50
N VAL A 570 -20.68 3.58 -8.60
CA VAL A 570 -19.77 3.49 -7.45
C VAL A 570 -19.47 4.83 -6.76
N TYR A 571 -19.90 5.94 -7.36
CA TYR A 571 -19.59 7.31 -6.91
C TYR A 571 -20.78 8.09 -6.37
N ASP A 572 -22.02 7.62 -6.54
CA ASP A 572 -23.25 8.39 -6.28
C ASP A 572 -23.32 8.96 -4.86
N PHE A 573 -22.82 8.22 -3.86
CA PHE A 573 -22.80 8.65 -2.45
C PHE A 573 -21.79 9.78 -2.15
N LEU A 574 -20.86 10.04 -3.07
CA LEU A 574 -19.77 11.00 -2.92
C LEU A 574 -20.07 12.26 -3.74
N GLN A 575 -21.12 12.99 -3.35
CA GLN A 575 -21.62 14.14 -4.10
C GLN A 575 -21.81 15.40 -3.25
N TRP A 576 -21.66 16.56 -3.90
CA TRP A 576 -21.82 17.89 -3.30
C TRP A 576 -22.30 18.93 -4.31
N SER A 577 -23.02 19.93 -3.82
CA SER A 577 -23.42 21.07 -4.63
C SER A 577 -22.19 21.87 -5.08
N THR A 578 -22.20 22.28 -6.34
CA THR A 578 -21.17 23.17 -6.94
C THR A 578 -21.48 24.64 -6.67
N ASN A 579 -22.70 24.97 -6.27
CA ASN A 579 -23.11 26.33 -5.97
C ASN A 579 -22.47 26.81 -4.65
N PRO A 580 -21.64 27.88 -4.67
CA PRO A 580 -20.95 28.36 -3.48
C PRO A 580 -21.89 28.95 -2.42
N ASN A 581 -23.14 29.27 -2.78
CA ASN A 581 -24.15 29.79 -1.86
C ASN A 581 -24.94 28.69 -1.15
N THR A 582 -24.82 27.43 -1.58
CA THR A 582 -25.46 26.31 -0.90
C THR A 582 -24.71 26.01 0.40
N PRO A 583 -25.41 25.89 1.55
CA PRO A 583 -24.78 25.47 2.79
C PRO A 583 -24.03 24.16 2.65
N ASP A 584 -22.92 24.03 3.37
CA ASP A 584 -22.01 22.88 3.34
C ASP A 584 -22.58 21.65 4.10
N THR A 585 -23.84 21.31 3.87
CA THR A 585 -24.53 20.17 4.49
C THR A 585 -24.32 18.87 3.69
N PRO A 586 -24.34 17.70 4.36
CA PRO A 586 -24.22 16.42 3.65
C PRO A 586 -25.43 16.13 2.75
N ASN A 587 -25.16 15.64 1.54
CA ASN A 587 -26.18 15.19 0.60
C ASN A 587 -26.57 13.76 0.92
N LYS A 588 -27.71 13.60 1.60
CA LYS A 588 -28.24 12.30 2.04
C LYS A 588 -29.20 11.66 1.03
N LYS A 589 -29.44 12.33 -0.10
CA LYS A 589 -30.33 11.87 -1.18
C LYS A 589 -29.61 11.95 -2.52
N ALA A 590 -29.90 11.00 -3.40
CA ALA A 590 -29.37 10.99 -4.75
C ALA A 590 -29.81 12.21 -5.55
N PHE A 591 -28.90 12.81 -6.32
CA PHE A 591 -29.22 13.92 -7.20
C PHE A 591 -30.08 13.49 -8.41
N LEU A 592 -29.86 12.28 -8.93
CA LEU A 592 -30.57 11.72 -10.07
C LEU A 592 -30.86 10.22 -9.85
N PRO A 593 -31.90 9.67 -10.52
CA PRO A 593 -32.13 8.23 -10.52
C PRO A 593 -31.04 7.49 -11.30
N ARG A 594 -30.77 6.24 -10.91
CA ARG A 594 -29.92 5.35 -11.70
C ARG A 594 -30.69 4.79 -12.88
N LEU A 595 -29.98 4.23 -13.87
CA LEU A 595 -30.65 3.58 -15.01
C LEU A 595 -31.49 2.37 -14.59
N VAL A 596 -31.09 1.63 -13.55
CA VAL A 596 -31.91 0.55 -12.98
C VAL A 596 -33.22 1.07 -12.38
N ASP A 597 -33.21 2.26 -11.77
CA ASP A 597 -34.41 2.86 -11.19
C ASP A 597 -35.37 3.28 -12.30
N ILE A 598 -34.84 3.83 -13.40
CA ILE A 598 -35.62 4.19 -14.60
C ILE A 598 -36.17 2.95 -15.30
N ASP A 599 -35.34 1.93 -15.55
CA ASP A 599 -35.79 0.69 -16.20
C ASP A 599 -36.88 -0.03 -15.41
N ARG A 600 -36.92 0.15 -14.09
CA ARG A 600 -37.98 -0.42 -13.25
C ARG A 600 -39.33 0.29 -13.41
N ILE A 601 -39.35 1.58 -13.73
CA ILE A 601 -40.59 2.39 -13.71
C ILE A 601 -41.03 2.89 -15.08
N LEU A 602 -40.14 2.86 -16.08
CA LEU A 602 -40.42 3.36 -17.41
C LEU A 602 -41.38 2.41 -18.14
N ASP A 603 -42.42 2.95 -18.76
CA ASP A 603 -43.39 2.16 -19.51
C ASP A 603 -42.82 1.55 -20.81
N PRO A 604 -43.18 0.30 -21.15
CA PRO A 604 -43.92 -0.64 -20.30
C PRO A 604 -43.05 -1.13 -19.13
N ILE A 605 -43.62 -1.16 -17.92
CA ILE A 605 -42.94 -1.65 -16.72
C ILE A 605 -42.55 -3.13 -16.89
N PRO A 606 -41.30 -3.54 -16.59
CA PRO A 606 -40.89 -4.94 -16.67
C PRO A 606 -41.74 -5.82 -15.75
N ARG A 607 -42.16 -6.99 -16.25
CA ARG A 607 -42.93 -7.96 -15.44
C ARG A 607 -42.01 -8.65 -14.44
N GLU A 608 -42.61 -9.23 -13.39
CA GLU A 608 -41.87 -9.93 -12.32
C GLU A 608 -40.89 -10.99 -12.84
N ASN A 609 -41.26 -11.70 -13.91
CA ASN A 609 -40.46 -12.75 -14.54
C ASN A 609 -39.61 -12.28 -15.73
N ASP A 610 -39.49 -10.97 -15.95
CA ASP A 610 -38.60 -10.40 -16.97
C ASP A 610 -37.20 -10.18 -16.37
N PHE A 611 -36.16 -10.30 -17.21
CA PHE A 611 -34.79 -9.99 -16.77
C PHE A 611 -34.54 -8.48 -16.65
N GLY A 612 -35.37 -7.63 -17.28
CA GLY A 612 -35.08 -6.19 -17.42
C GLY A 612 -33.90 -5.93 -18.37
N ASN A 613 -33.44 -4.68 -18.40
CA ASN A 613 -32.39 -4.22 -19.31
C ASN A 613 -31.34 -3.35 -18.62
N ALA A 614 -31.39 -3.18 -17.29
CA ALA A 614 -30.38 -2.46 -16.54
C ALA A 614 -29.96 -3.16 -15.24
N VAL A 615 -28.66 -3.09 -14.92
CA VAL A 615 -28.08 -3.53 -13.65
C VAL A 615 -27.15 -2.45 -13.10
N SER A 616 -27.40 -2.06 -11.84
CA SER A 616 -26.52 -1.18 -11.07
C SER A 616 -25.40 -2.00 -10.43
N ASN A 617 -24.16 -1.64 -10.73
CA ASN A 617 -22.94 -2.30 -10.25
C ASN A 617 -22.28 -1.46 -9.15
N GLY A 618 -22.59 -1.79 -7.90
CA GLY A 618 -22.11 -1.09 -6.71
C GLY A 618 -20.85 -1.70 -6.09
N SER A 619 -20.14 -0.90 -5.29
CA SER A 619 -18.92 -1.33 -4.63
C SER A 619 -18.65 -0.56 -3.34
N PHE A 620 -18.20 -1.25 -2.30
CA PHE A 620 -17.71 -0.60 -1.07
C PHE A 620 -16.29 -0.03 -1.21
N SER A 621 -15.65 -0.20 -2.37
CA SER A 621 -14.26 0.20 -2.59
C SER A 621 -14.00 1.71 -2.43
N LYS A 622 -14.99 2.55 -2.73
CA LYS A 622 -14.86 4.02 -2.70
C LYS A 622 -15.36 4.67 -1.40
N ILE A 623 -16.08 3.90 -0.59
CA ILE A 623 -16.79 4.36 0.62
C ILE A 623 -16.32 3.66 1.90
N VAL A 624 -15.65 2.51 1.78
CA VAL A 624 -15.00 1.79 2.89
C VAL A 624 -13.51 1.63 2.59
N GLY A 625 -13.17 1.02 1.47
CA GLY A 625 -11.79 0.86 1.05
C GLY A 625 -11.63 -0.26 0.03
N PRO A 626 -10.69 -0.17 -0.93
CA PRO A 626 -10.61 -1.12 -2.04
C PRO A 626 -10.29 -2.56 -1.60
N GLY A 627 -9.58 -2.72 -0.48
CA GLY A 627 -9.16 -4.01 0.06
C GLY A 627 -10.29 -4.88 0.63
N VAL A 628 -11.50 -4.34 0.85
CA VAL A 628 -12.62 -5.14 1.38
C VAL A 628 -13.14 -6.17 0.38
N ARG A 629 -12.91 -5.95 -0.93
CA ARG A 629 -13.35 -6.87 -2.00
C ARG A 629 -14.81 -7.32 -1.84
N THR A 630 -15.69 -6.35 -1.55
CA THR A 630 -17.14 -6.56 -1.41
C THR A 630 -17.87 -5.46 -2.17
N GLY A 631 -18.95 -5.82 -2.85
CA GLY A 631 -19.87 -4.93 -3.56
C GLY A 631 -21.23 -5.58 -3.70
N TRP A 632 -22.06 -5.03 -4.57
CA TRP A 632 -23.39 -5.56 -4.84
C TRP A 632 -23.80 -5.27 -6.28
N ALA A 633 -24.70 -6.10 -6.80
CA ALA A 633 -25.48 -5.82 -7.99
C ALA A 633 -26.92 -5.52 -7.56
N GLU A 634 -27.57 -4.55 -8.21
CA GLU A 634 -29.01 -4.37 -8.12
C GLU A 634 -29.66 -4.40 -9.50
N ALA A 635 -30.70 -5.22 -9.65
CA ALA A 635 -31.51 -5.33 -10.87
C ALA A 635 -32.88 -5.95 -10.57
N THR A 636 -33.59 -6.42 -11.60
CA THR A 636 -34.78 -7.27 -11.42
C THR A 636 -34.42 -8.54 -10.62
N PRO A 637 -35.36 -9.11 -9.84
CA PRO A 637 -35.10 -10.34 -9.08
C PRO A 637 -34.57 -11.49 -9.95
N LYS A 638 -35.09 -11.62 -11.18
CA LYS A 638 -34.65 -12.67 -12.11
C LYS A 638 -33.22 -12.48 -12.61
N LEU A 639 -32.80 -11.25 -12.85
CA LEU A 639 -31.43 -10.95 -13.27
C LEU A 639 -30.44 -11.15 -12.11
N VAL A 640 -30.71 -10.65 -10.90
CA VAL A 640 -29.77 -10.89 -9.80
C VAL A 640 -29.75 -12.35 -9.36
N TYR A 641 -30.87 -13.07 -9.48
CA TYR A 641 -30.88 -14.52 -9.28
C TYR A 641 -29.96 -15.20 -10.29
N GLY A 642 -30.08 -14.92 -11.59
CA GLY A 642 -29.20 -15.48 -12.61
C GLY A 642 -27.72 -15.18 -12.37
N LEU A 643 -27.39 -13.95 -11.95
CA LEU A 643 -26.04 -13.57 -11.55
C LEU A 643 -25.52 -14.41 -10.37
N SER A 644 -26.34 -14.65 -9.34
CA SER A 644 -25.96 -15.52 -8.21
C SER A 644 -25.65 -16.95 -8.63
N GLN A 645 -26.18 -17.40 -9.78
CA GLN A 645 -25.93 -18.74 -10.32
C GLN A 645 -24.63 -18.84 -11.16
N THR A 646 -23.78 -17.81 -11.16
CA THR A 646 -22.43 -17.88 -11.75
C THR A 646 -21.65 -19.04 -11.15
N GLY A 647 -20.87 -19.77 -11.96
CA GLY A 647 -20.16 -20.97 -11.51
C GLY A 647 -19.25 -20.74 -10.29
N SER A 648 -18.60 -19.58 -10.21
CA SER A 648 -17.77 -19.18 -9.07
C SER A 648 -18.56 -19.00 -7.78
N SER A 649 -19.81 -18.51 -7.86
CA SER A 649 -20.69 -18.34 -6.70
C SER A 649 -21.33 -19.66 -6.28
N ARG A 650 -21.69 -20.52 -7.24
CA ARG A 650 -22.27 -21.85 -6.97
C ARG A 650 -21.33 -22.82 -6.27
N SER A 651 -20.02 -22.57 -6.35
CA SER A 651 -18.99 -23.42 -5.74
C SER A 651 -18.80 -23.17 -4.23
N GLY A 652 -19.60 -22.31 -3.59
CA GLY A 652 -19.47 -22.05 -2.15
C GLY A 652 -20.22 -20.84 -1.58
N GLY A 653 -21.02 -20.15 -2.38
CA GLY A 653 -21.72 -18.91 -1.99
C GLY A 653 -21.07 -17.65 -2.55
N CYS A 654 -21.51 -16.49 -2.05
CA CYS A 654 -20.98 -15.22 -2.53
C CYS A 654 -19.47 -15.05 -2.21
N PRO A 655 -18.75 -14.26 -3.00
CA PRO A 655 -17.36 -13.87 -2.70
C PRO A 655 -17.22 -13.20 -1.33
N SER A 656 -16.11 -13.45 -0.63
CA SER A 656 -15.70 -12.73 0.58
C SER A 656 -16.76 -12.69 1.70
N GLN A 657 -17.41 -13.82 1.99
CA GLN A 657 -18.52 -13.91 2.96
C GLN A 657 -18.23 -13.29 4.33
N LEU A 658 -17.06 -13.57 4.92
CA LEU A 658 -16.64 -12.94 6.18
C LEU A 658 -16.62 -11.41 6.07
N THR A 659 -16.04 -10.87 5.02
CA THR A 659 -15.96 -9.42 4.81
C THR A 659 -17.33 -8.81 4.53
N ALA A 660 -18.21 -9.52 3.82
CA ALA A 660 -19.60 -9.13 3.65
C ALA A 660 -20.33 -9.01 5.00
N THR A 661 -20.10 -9.94 5.93
CA THR A 661 -20.65 -9.86 7.28
C THR A 661 -20.09 -8.67 8.08
N ILE A 662 -18.80 -8.37 7.96
CA ILE A 662 -18.19 -7.18 8.60
C ILE A 662 -18.75 -5.88 8.01
N VAL A 663 -18.94 -5.82 6.69
CA VAL A 663 -19.56 -4.67 6.03
C VAL A 663 -21.03 -4.51 6.43
N ASN A 664 -21.75 -5.61 6.65
CA ASN A 664 -23.12 -5.56 7.19
C ASN A 664 -23.15 -4.85 8.55
N GLU A 665 -22.18 -5.13 9.43
CA GLU A 665 -22.09 -4.45 10.73
C GLU A 665 -21.84 -2.93 10.60
N LEU A 666 -21.09 -2.49 9.59
CA LEU A 666 -20.90 -1.06 9.32
C LEU A 666 -22.19 -0.38 8.84
N LEU A 667 -22.95 -1.08 7.99
CA LEU A 667 -24.22 -0.59 7.45
C LEU A 667 -25.30 -0.58 8.52
N SER A 668 -25.49 -1.69 9.23
CA SER A 668 -26.57 -1.86 10.22
C SER A 668 -26.41 -0.95 11.43
N SER A 669 -25.16 -0.61 11.80
CA SER A 669 -24.87 0.34 12.89
C SER A 669 -24.99 1.81 12.49
N GLY A 670 -25.12 2.10 11.20
CA GLY A 670 -25.06 3.45 10.64
C GLY A 670 -23.65 4.07 10.61
N ASP A 671 -22.60 3.31 10.93
CA ASP A 671 -21.22 3.80 10.92
C ASP A 671 -20.75 4.11 9.48
N LEU A 672 -21.22 3.38 8.46
CA LEU A 672 -20.92 3.67 7.05
C LEU A 672 -21.54 5.00 6.60
N GLU A 673 -22.80 5.26 6.96
CA GLU A 673 -23.49 6.50 6.59
C GLU A 673 -22.79 7.71 7.21
N LYS A 674 -22.39 7.62 8.48
CA LYS A 674 -21.57 8.65 9.13
C LYS A 674 -20.24 8.85 8.41
N GLN A 675 -19.54 7.77 8.04
CA GLN A 675 -18.30 7.88 7.27
C GLN A 675 -18.51 8.65 5.97
N ILE A 676 -19.57 8.34 5.22
CA ILE A 676 -19.88 9.01 3.96
C ILE A 676 -20.20 10.50 4.19
N TYR A 677 -21.10 10.80 5.12
CA TYR A 677 -21.67 12.14 5.28
C TYR A 677 -20.79 13.09 6.08
N GLU A 678 -20.07 12.59 7.09
CA GLU A 678 -19.30 13.41 8.02
C GLU A 678 -17.82 13.48 7.64
N VAL A 679 -17.30 12.50 6.87
CA VAL A 679 -15.88 12.43 6.49
C VAL A 679 -15.68 12.56 4.99
N LEU A 680 -16.25 11.64 4.20
CA LEU A 680 -15.92 11.56 2.78
C LEU A 680 -16.46 12.72 1.94
N GLN A 681 -17.74 13.06 2.07
CA GLN A 681 -18.33 14.17 1.31
C GLN A 681 -17.66 15.52 1.62
N PRO A 682 -17.45 15.93 2.88
CA PRO A 682 -16.74 17.16 3.19
C PRO A 682 -15.30 17.18 2.66
N ALA A 683 -14.54 16.09 2.85
CA ALA A 683 -13.14 16.02 2.42
C ALA A 683 -13.00 16.11 0.90
N TYR A 684 -13.78 15.33 0.13
CA TYR A 684 -13.70 15.36 -1.32
C TYR A 684 -14.23 16.66 -1.92
N ARG A 685 -15.26 17.27 -1.32
CA ARG A 685 -15.71 18.62 -1.70
C ARG A 685 -14.59 19.65 -1.56
N GLN A 686 -13.89 19.65 -0.43
CA GLN A 686 -12.79 20.58 -0.18
C GLN A 686 -11.64 20.38 -1.17
N ARG A 687 -11.23 19.12 -1.39
CA ARG A 687 -10.19 18.74 -2.37
C ARG A 687 -10.54 19.20 -3.79
N TRP A 688 -11.79 18.97 -4.20
CA TRP A 688 -12.31 19.44 -5.49
C TRP A 688 -12.28 20.96 -5.60
N ARG A 689 -12.78 21.70 -4.59
CA ARG A 689 -12.76 23.18 -4.55
C ARG A 689 -11.34 23.72 -4.70
N THR A 690 -10.39 23.16 -3.96
CA THR A 690 -8.98 23.55 -4.03
C THR A 690 -8.41 23.35 -5.43
N MET A 691 -8.58 22.16 -6.03
CA MET A 691 -8.08 21.91 -7.39
C MET A 691 -8.75 22.79 -8.43
N MET A 692 -10.07 22.90 -8.41
CA MET A 692 -10.81 23.73 -9.36
C MET A 692 -10.39 25.20 -9.28
N SER A 693 -10.20 25.75 -8.08
CA SER A 693 -9.72 27.13 -7.91
C SER A 693 -8.36 27.36 -8.58
N VAL A 694 -7.43 26.42 -8.45
CA VAL A 694 -6.10 26.53 -9.07
C VAL A 694 -6.16 26.28 -10.57
N ILE A 695 -7.02 25.35 -11.04
CA ILE A 695 -7.23 25.11 -12.47
C ILE A 695 -7.75 26.37 -13.15
N GLU A 696 -8.80 26.99 -12.60
CA GLU A 696 -9.37 28.22 -13.15
C GLU A 696 -8.35 29.36 -13.17
N LYS A 697 -7.52 29.46 -12.12
CA LYS A 697 -6.50 30.51 -12.03
C LYS A 697 -5.33 30.30 -12.99
N GLU A 698 -4.79 29.09 -13.09
CA GLU A 698 -3.49 28.83 -13.72
C GLU A 698 -3.58 28.20 -15.12
N LEU A 699 -4.68 27.49 -15.42
CA LEU A 699 -4.86 26.73 -16.66
C LEU A 699 -5.91 27.32 -17.61
N ALA A 700 -6.95 27.99 -17.10
CA ALA A 700 -8.02 28.53 -17.97
C ALA A 700 -7.49 29.56 -18.99
N GLY A 701 -6.56 30.42 -18.58
CA GLY A 701 -5.89 31.39 -19.47
C GLY A 701 -4.98 30.75 -20.54
N LEU A 702 -4.69 29.45 -20.41
CA LEU A 702 -3.95 28.66 -21.40
C LEU A 702 -4.89 27.91 -22.36
N GLY A 703 -6.21 28.16 -22.31
CA GLY A 703 -7.19 27.49 -23.17
C GLY A 703 -7.57 26.08 -22.72
N VAL A 704 -7.12 25.63 -21.54
CA VAL A 704 -7.51 24.35 -20.94
C VAL A 704 -8.91 24.49 -20.35
N LYS A 705 -9.81 23.54 -20.64
CA LYS A 705 -11.17 23.48 -20.10
C LYS A 705 -11.30 22.34 -19.11
N ALA A 706 -12.05 22.54 -18.02
CA ALA A 706 -12.31 21.52 -17.01
C ALA A 706 -13.80 21.19 -16.90
N VAL A 707 -14.14 19.92 -16.71
CA VAL A 707 -15.50 19.50 -16.37
C VAL A 707 -15.77 19.80 -14.89
N LYS A 708 -16.68 20.73 -14.61
CA LYS A 708 -16.94 21.24 -13.26
C LYS A 708 -18.27 20.81 -12.64
N GLY A 709 -19.21 20.28 -13.43
CA GLY A 709 -20.61 20.06 -13.00
C GLY A 709 -21.36 21.38 -12.82
N GLU A 710 -22.62 21.43 -13.26
CA GLU A 710 -23.42 22.67 -13.16
C GLU A 710 -24.05 22.84 -11.79
N GLU A 711 -24.80 21.84 -11.32
CA GLU A 711 -25.54 21.88 -10.04
C GLU A 711 -24.89 21.00 -8.95
N MET A 712 -24.41 19.83 -9.36
CA MET A 712 -23.86 18.79 -8.49
C MET A 712 -22.56 18.25 -9.10
N PHE A 713 -21.58 17.99 -8.25
CA PHE A 713 -20.34 17.29 -8.61
C PHE A 713 -20.02 16.22 -7.57
N GLY A 714 -19.13 15.29 -7.92
CA GLY A 714 -18.81 14.17 -7.05
C GLY A 714 -17.71 13.26 -7.59
N GLY A 715 -17.56 12.10 -6.96
CA GLY A 715 -16.58 11.10 -7.33
C GLY A 715 -15.14 11.52 -6.99
N TYR A 716 -14.17 11.07 -7.81
CA TYR A 716 -12.72 11.21 -7.53
C TYR A 716 -11.95 12.00 -8.58
N PHE A 717 -12.55 12.27 -9.75
CA PHE A 717 -11.80 12.64 -10.95
C PHE A 717 -12.25 13.96 -11.55
N LEU A 718 -11.28 14.70 -12.07
CA LEU A 718 -11.46 15.87 -12.92
C LEU A 718 -10.92 15.55 -14.31
N TRP A 719 -11.68 15.93 -15.33
CA TRP A 719 -11.25 15.83 -16.71
C TRP A 719 -10.92 17.19 -17.27
N LEU A 720 -9.72 17.29 -17.85
CA LEU A 720 -9.25 18.46 -18.56
C LEU A 720 -9.23 18.18 -20.06
N VAL A 721 -9.64 19.17 -20.83
CA VAL A 721 -9.51 19.21 -22.29
C VAL A 721 -8.48 20.28 -22.63
N LEU A 722 -7.36 19.85 -23.20
CA LEU A 722 -6.25 20.70 -23.62
C LEU A 722 -6.59 21.48 -24.91
N PRO A 723 -5.86 22.56 -25.23
CA PRO A 723 -5.94 23.25 -26.54
C PRO A 723 -5.67 22.32 -27.72
N GLU A 724 -6.04 22.73 -28.93
CA GLU A 724 -5.93 21.89 -30.13
C GLU A 724 -4.49 21.50 -30.48
N GLU A 725 -3.55 22.34 -30.11
CA GLU A 725 -2.12 22.25 -30.41
C GLU A 725 -1.34 21.42 -29.38
N VAL A 726 -2.00 20.92 -28.34
CA VAL A 726 -1.35 20.25 -27.20
C VAL A 726 -1.88 18.83 -27.01
N ASP A 727 -0.97 17.85 -27.11
CA ASP A 727 -1.24 16.43 -26.89
C ASP A 727 -1.05 16.05 -25.41
N GLY A 728 -2.03 15.35 -24.84
CA GLY A 728 -2.06 14.92 -23.43
C GLY A 728 -0.99 13.89 -23.09
N SER A 729 -0.57 13.05 -24.04
CA SER A 729 0.56 12.13 -23.86
C SER A 729 1.87 12.91 -23.70
N VAL A 730 2.08 13.92 -24.56
CA VAL A 730 3.25 14.81 -24.47
C VAL A 730 3.25 15.58 -23.15
N VAL A 731 2.09 16.12 -22.73
CA VAL A 731 1.96 16.79 -21.42
C VAL A 731 2.30 15.83 -20.28
N THR A 732 1.81 14.60 -20.32
CA THR A 732 2.08 13.60 -19.27
C THR A 732 3.58 13.28 -19.16
N ASP A 733 4.24 13.02 -20.29
CA ASP A 733 5.67 12.72 -20.32
C ASP A 733 6.50 13.89 -19.80
N MET A 734 6.18 15.12 -20.25
CA MET A 734 6.86 16.32 -19.80
C MET A 734 6.57 16.65 -18.33
N ALA A 735 5.37 16.37 -17.83
CA ALA A 735 5.03 16.53 -16.42
C ALA A 735 5.85 15.60 -15.54
N LEU A 736 6.02 14.33 -15.94
CA LEU A 736 6.87 13.40 -15.21
C LEU A 736 8.34 13.84 -15.26
N GLN A 737 8.87 14.09 -16.47
CA GLN A 737 10.29 14.38 -16.66
C GLN A 737 10.74 15.71 -16.04
N LYS A 738 9.93 16.78 -16.17
CA LYS A 738 10.32 18.13 -15.76
C LYS A 738 9.81 18.51 -14.38
N GLU A 739 8.66 17.98 -13.99
CA GLU A 739 7.97 18.39 -12.76
C GLU A 739 7.82 17.26 -11.72
N ASN A 740 8.24 16.04 -12.05
CA ASN A 740 7.97 14.83 -11.27
C ASN A 740 6.48 14.72 -10.88
N LEU A 741 5.61 15.03 -11.84
CA LEU A 741 4.16 15.02 -11.69
C LEU A 741 3.59 13.89 -12.54
N VAL A 742 2.85 12.98 -11.93
CA VAL A 742 2.16 11.89 -12.62
C VAL A 742 0.70 12.29 -12.85
N VAL A 743 0.27 12.34 -14.11
CA VAL A 743 -1.12 12.54 -14.54
C VAL A 743 -1.51 11.43 -15.52
N ALA A 744 -2.80 11.27 -15.82
CA ALA A 744 -3.25 10.24 -16.75
C ALA A 744 -3.63 10.83 -18.11
N PRO A 745 -3.00 10.40 -19.22
CA PRO A 745 -3.33 10.87 -20.55
C PRO A 745 -4.66 10.30 -21.03
N GLY A 746 -5.42 11.07 -21.81
CA GLY A 746 -6.75 10.70 -22.26
C GLY A 746 -6.80 9.38 -23.04
N LYS A 747 -5.73 9.12 -23.81
CA LYS A 747 -5.54 7.93 -24.63
C LYS A 747 -5.71 6.59 -23.87
N ILE A 748 -5.40 6.52 -22.58
CA ILE A 748 -5.59 5.26 -21.82
C ILE A 748 -7.05 4.94 -21.57
N PHE A 749 -7.94 5.92 -21.69
CA PHE A 749 -9.38 5.79 -21.46
C PHE A 749 -10.18 5.59 -22.76
N GLU A 750 -9.48 5.35 -23.87
CA GLU A 750 -10.05 4.91 -25.14
C GLU A 750 -10.33 3.40 -25.12
N VAL A 751 -11.21 2.94 -26.01
CA VAL A 751 -11.43 1.51 -26.24
C VAL A 751 -10.31 0.98 -27.13
N VAL A 752 -9.58 -0.03 -26.64
CA VAL A 752 -8.49 -0.65 -27.41
C VAL A 752 -9.04 -1.32 -28.67
N GLY A 753 -8.47 -0.99 -29.82
CA GLY A 753 -8.85 -1.56 -31.12
C GLY A 753 -9.99 -0.84 -31.84
N ASP A 754 -10.54 0.23 -31.26
CA ASP A 754 -11.56 1.08 -31.89
C ASP A 754 -11.11 2.55 -31.91
N GLU A 755 -10.87 3.08 -33.11
CA GLU A 755 -10.35 4.44 -33.32
C GLU A 755 -11.42 5.51 -33.47
N SER A 756 -12.71 5.15 -33.35
CA SER A 756 -13.83 6.06 -33.58
C SER A 756 -13.91 7.23 -32.60
N VAL A 757 -13.33 7.09 -31.39
CA VAL A 757 -13.26 8.14 -30.37
C VAL A 757 -11.81 8.33 -29.93
N LYS A 758 -11.21 9.46 -30.32
CA LYS A 758 -9.85 9.84 -29.94
C LYS A 758 -9.86 10.88 -28.83
N LEU A 759 -8.99 10.70 -27.85
CA LEU A 759 -8.90 11.47 -26.61
C LEU A 759 -7.50 12.09 -26.44
N ASP A 760 -6.83 12.41 -27.56
CA ASP A 760 -5.47 12.95 -27.57
C ASP A 760 -5.32 14.23 -26.74
N ARG A 761 -6.41 14.99 -26.56
CA ARG A 761 -6.45 16.24 -25.79
C ARG A 761 -6.93 16.06 -24.35
N GLY A 762 -7.25 14.83 -23.93
CA GLY A 762 -7.78 14.53 -22.61
C GLY A 762 -6.67 14.39 -21.57
N LEU A 763 -6.94 14.85 -20.35
CA LEU A 763 -6.15 14.53 -19.16
C LEU A 763 -7.10 14.25 -18.00
N ARG A 764 -6.87 13.17 -17.26
CA ARG A 764 -7.55 12.92 -15.99
C ARG A 764 -6.65 13.25 -14.81
N LEU A 765 -7.18 14.02 -13.86
CA LEU A 765 -6.60 14.26 -12.55
C LEU A 765 -7.45 13.59 -11.47
N CYS A 766 -6.81 12.99 -10.47
CA CYS A 766 -7.44 12.43 -9.28
C CYS A 766 -7.23 13.38 -8.10
N PHE A 767 -8.31 13.74 -7.41
CA PHE A 767 -8.27 14.57 -6.20
C PHE A 767 -8.43 13.75 -4.91
N ALA A 768 -8.59 12.43 -5.03
CA ALA A 768 -8.88 11.56 -3.89
C ALA A 768 -7.64 11.03 -3.16
N TRP A 769 -6.50 10.89 -3.84
CA TRP A 769 -5.31 10.19 -3.32
C TRP A 769 -4.33 11.10 -2.56
N GLU A 770 -3.80 12.14 -3.21
CA GLU A 770 -2.74 13.01 -2.66
C GLU A 770 -3.24 13.89 -1.52
N GLU A 771 -2.33 14.46 -0.71
CA GLU A 771 -2.70 15.44 0.31
C GLU A 771 -3.16 16.77 -0.31
N GLU A 772 -4.01 17.54 0.39
CA GLU A 772 -4.62 18.76 -0.17
C GLU A 772 -3.59 19.79 -0.67
N ASP A 773 -2.50 19.99 0.06
CA ASP A 773 -1.43 20.91 -0.34
C ASP A 773 -0.73 20.46 -1.65
N ASP A 774 -0.60 19.15 -1.85
CA ASP A 774 0.01 18.59 -3.07
C ASP A 774 -0.93 18.71 -4.28
N LEU A 775 -2.25 18.75 -4.08
CA LEU A 775 -3.22 18.92 -5.16
C LEU A 775 -3.04 20.27 -5.87
N ALA A 776 -2.94 21.36 -5.09
CA ALA A 776 -2.73 22.70 -5.63
C ALA A 776 -1.38 22.84 -6.33
N GLU A 777 -0.31 22.32 -5.72
CA GLU A 777 1.03 22.31 -6.33
C GLU A 777 1.07 21.45 -7.61
N GLY A 778 0.38 20.31 -7.62
CA GLY A 778 0.27 19.43 -8.78
C GLY A 778 -0.36 20.14 -9.99
N VAL A 779 -1.45 20.88 -9.79
CA VAL A 779 -2.06 21.70 -10.85
C VAL A 779 -1.12 22.83 -11.29
N THR A 780 -0.42 23.47 -10.36
CA THR A 780 0.54 24.55 -10.66
C THR A 780 1.72 24.04 -11.49
N ARG A 781 2.20 22.82 -11.21
CA ARG A 781 3.21 22.12 -12.02
C ARG A 781 2.68 21.79 -13.41
N LEU A 782 1.45 21.29 -13.51
CA LEU A 782 0.80 21.03 -14.79
C LEU A 782 0.71 22.30 -15.64
N ALA A 783 0.32 23.42 -15.06
CA ALA A 783 0.24 24.71 -15.75
C ALA A 783 1.59 25.17 -16.31
N ARG A 784 2.69 24.98 -15.56
CA ARG A 784 4.05 25.26 -16.06
C ARG A 784 4.40 24.41 -17.28
N VAL A 785 4.03 23.13 -17.28
CA VAL A 785 4.28 22.20 -18.39
C VAL A 785 3.49 22.60 -19.62
N VAL A 786 2.17 22.82 -19.48
CA VAL A 786 1.29 23.20 -20.58
C VAL A 786 1.75 24.53 -21.19
N ARG A 787 2.04 25.54 -20.36
CA ARG A 787 2.56 26.84 -20.84
C ARG A 787 3.87 26.68 -21.61
N GLY A 788 4.81 25.89 -21.07
CA GLY A 788 6.09 25.64 -21.74
C GLY A 788 5.98 24.88 -23.07
N ILE A 789 4.90 24.13 -23.30
CA ILE A 789 4.58 23.50 -24.60
C ILE A 789 3.99 24.54 -25.55
N MET A 790 3.02 25.34 -25.08
CA MET A 790 2.38 26.39 -25.88
C MET A 790 3.39 27.45 -26.36
N ASP A 791 4.31 27.88 -25.50
CA ASP A 791 5.36 28.85 -25.83
C ASP A 791 6.30 28.37 -26.95
N ARG A 792 6.31 27.05 -27.25
CA ARG A 792 7.10 26.43 -28.31
C ARG A 792 6.30 26.17 -29.60
N GLY A 793 5.08 26.70 -29.70
CA GLY A 793 4.21 26.56 -30.88
C GLY A 793 3.31 25.31 -30.85
N GLY A 794 3.15 24.67 -29.69
CA GLY A 794 2.43 23.39 -29.57
C GLY A 794 3.30 22.19 -29.93
N LEU A 795 2.97 21.03 -29.38
CA LEU A 795 3.67 19.76 -29.65
C LEU A 795 2.63 18.65 -29.72
N ARG A 796 2.60 17.97 -30.87
CA ARG A 796 1.85 16.73 -31.09
C ARG A 796 2.83 15.55 -31.20
N SER A 797 2.39 14.37 -30.79
CA SER A 797 3.25 13.19 -30.82
C SER A 797 3.41 12.63 -32.25
N ASP A 798 4.64 12.58 -32.76
CA ASP A 798 5.00 11.84 -33.98
C ASP A 798 5.48 10.43 -33.58
N GLU A 799 4.57 9.45 -33.53
CA GLU A 799 4.71 7.97 -33.40
C GLU A 799 5.85 7.31 -32.58
N THR A 800 6.68 8.04 -31.84
CA THR A 800 7.86 7.48 -31.15
C THR A 800 8.05 8.09 -29.77
N HIS A 801 7.20 7.73 -28.80
CA HIS A 801 7.44 8.10 -27.40
C HIS A 801 7.37 6.93 -26.42
N VAL A 802 8.22 7.04 -25.40
CA VAL A 802 8.54 6.07 -24.37
C VAL A 802 7.29 5.76 -23.56
N ARG A 803 6.83 4.51 -23.58
CA ARG A 803 5.70 4.05 -22.76
C ARG A 803 6.04 4.27 -21.28
N LEU A 804 5.29 5.15 -20.62
CA LEU A 804 5.11 5.10 -19.17
C LEU A 804 4.75 3.66 -18.79
N ASP A 805 5.60 2.99 -18.00
CA ASP A 805 5.23 1.69 -17.42
C ASP A 805 4.15 1.94 -16.36
N PHE A 806 2.89 1.80 -16.77
CA PHE A 806 1.72 2.05 -15.94
C PHE A 806 1.69 1.17 -14.69
N LYS A 807 2.29 -0.02 -14.71
CA LYS A 807 2.42 -0.87 -13.52
C LYS A 807 3.34 -0.21 -12.49
N GLN A 808 4.43 0.40 -12.95
CA GLN A 808 5.37 1.13 -12.11
C GLN A 808 4.78 2.43 -11.55
N ALA A 809 4.00 3.17 -12.36
CA ALA A 809 3.36 4.42 -11.95
C ALA A 809 2.18 4.23 -10.96
N LEU A 810 1.53 3.06 -10.97
CA LEU A 810 0.50 2.70 -10.00
C LEU A 810 1.09 2.23 -8.65
N GLY A 811 2.39 1.96 -8.58
CA GLY A 811 3.05 1.29 -7.45
C GLY A 811 2.85 -0.23 -7.54
N GLU A 812 3.85 -1.01 -7.13
CA GLU A 812 3.97 -2.48 -7.28
C GLU A 812 2.78 -3.29 -6.73
N PHE A 813 1.61 -3.23 -7.37
CA PHE A 813 0.50 -4.16 -7.21
C PHE A 813 -0.36 -4.14 -8.49
N SER A 814 0.13 -4.85 -9.51
CA SER A 814 -0.68 -5.32 -10.66
C SER A 814 -0.08 -6.56 -11.29
#